data_AF-A0A9P5X0E6-F1
#
_entry.id   AF-A0A9P5X0E6-F1
#
_cell.length_a   1.000
_cell.length_b   1.000
_cell.length_c   1.000
_cell.angle_alpha   90.00
_cell.angle_beta   90.00
_cell.angle_gamma   90.00
#
_symmetry.space_group_name_H-M   'P 1'
#
loop_
_entity.id
_entity.type
_entity.pdbx_description
1 polymer ?
#
loop_
_entity_poly.entity_id
_entity_poly.type
_entity_poly.pdbx_seq_one_letter_code
_entity_poly.pdbx_strand_id
1 'polypeptide(L)'
;MDREMLVCSVNSFQQSYLPFIPTVEDIDSCAQLLCDNDLLVTGDAGGLQWRDFPEPPSLLFGTKKVVFSPLKAIVDVISKHKFTGDMPGRVNAPRVKYHDCPGVNVHSELCGATFNMDGCFEVGGGGGLESQGTKLATSNIAVCAEFKKDEKDWLDNRQKLVSAASHIMNDDPRRIFMFGFTIEDDKMALWYFSRSHSTKSKDFDFTQDYRQLISVFLSFIFADNVALGYDPMVHRSVTRGIAYTYQIPMDGVTRYFRSTGTLSSYRSLGITGRMTRVWRVIEVSSPRGHPINGKKEVALKDVWLEDDATPEKAIQDAIFAEVKKQQNLRDNKEPSRLDPVMQWKTNVNFEKVTKDDEYQKYFVKIAGDYQGVMTKSKPRDAVPTTGLFFHNRPRDGGLKTHQIPGSDSTRDRGDVTRPIEPTVTQDRSAAPRSYRPKRRYIVVYPEICTALHDAVNLKTSFKALEGALIALVILFIAGRLHRDISTGNILIFVDGETVTGKLSDLEYVKEFGLTTAHSDPKTGTPYFMALELLTGASLRTSHPRALDDAFFTGAAAGSTAVFEHFDKLLSAVSDSKKVVCNFQHDLESIFWIALWIILARVNYKSSQAYAKLIYVNEIRATPERINILGPDTYLRDTLPQNLHPSLKYFTPALASLAATLFEAYLARDQENKVLEIDAYASVYPSVVNIFFVLMLVASKADEHKDFPGLIDLHDNESIQKMTSIDSTTEVDPVGPASTTAVSTHGSPEAVTLTTPVSAHVPPEAVTPTNPSGSSEAASSDKVPLSERLKRRRDESEDQELPPSKRVHLPLPEHVLRQ
;
A
#
# COMPACT_ATOMS: atom_id res chain seq x y z
N MET A 1 -0.16 13.12 0.44
CA MET A 1 0.71 14.02 -0.35
C MET A 1 0.95 15.39 0.26
N ASP A 2 -0.05 16.25 0.51
CA ASP A 2 0.19 17.65 0.97
C ASP A 2 1.07 17.74 2.25
N ARG A 3 0.77 16.93 3.28
CA ARG A 3 1.59 16.77 4.51
C ARG A 3 2.96 16.10 4.29
N GLU A 4 3.32 15.73 3.07
CA GLU A 4 4.57 15.04 2.70
C GLU A 4 5.49 15.90 1.81
N MET A 5 5.00 17.05 1.33
CA MET A 5 5.75 17.94 0.44
C MET A 5 6.57 18.98 1.23
N LEU A 6 7.78 19.20 0.72
CA LEU A 6 8.65 20.30 1.11
C LEU A 6 8.77 21.30 -0.05
N VAL A 7 9.10 22.56 0.26
CA VAL A 7 9.54 23.58 -0.73
C VAL A 7 10.92 24.09 -0.34
N CYS A 8 11.85 24.19 -1.28
CA CYS A 8 13.19 24.78 -1.11
C CYS A 8 13.54 25.77 -2.22
N SER A 9 14.60 26.55 -2.06
CA SER A 9 15.14 27.37 -3.16
C SER A 9 15.63 26.52 -4.34
N VAL A 10 15.67 27.11 -5.55
CA VAL A 10 16.16 26.44 -6.77
C VAL A 10 17.61 26.00 -6.60
N ASN A 11 18.47 26.87 -6.06
CA ASN A 11 19.88 26.56 -5.79
C ASN A 11 20.05 25.37 -4.83
N SER A 12 19.31 25.33 -3.71
CA SER A 12 19.28 24.18 -2.80
C SER A 12 18.76 22.90 -3.45
N PHE A 13 17.77 23.01 -4.35
CA PHE A 13 17.26 21.87 -5.13
C PHE A 13 18.37 21.33 -6.04
N GLN A 14 19.07 22.19 -6.79
CA GLN A 14 20.17 21.81 -7.66
C GLN A 14 21.28 21.09 -6.89
N GLN A 15 21.77 21.71 -5.81
CA GLN A 15 22.87 21.16 -4.98
C GLN A 15 22.52 19.84 -4.31
N SER A 16 21.26 19.65 -3.89
CA SER A 16 20.85 18.44 -3.16
C SER A 16 20.45 17.32 -4.12
N TYR A 17 19.64 17.64 -5.14
CA TYR A 17 18.85 16.64 -5.85
C TYR A 17 19.29 16.35 -7.28
N LEU A 18 19.72 17.34 -8.07
CA LEU A 18 20.05 17.09 -9.48
C LEU A 18 21.15 16.02 -9.65
N PRO A 19 21.18 15.31 -10.80
CA PRO A 19 22.25 14.37 -11.16
C PRO A 19 23.66 14.97 -11.05
N PHE A 20 23.87 16.14 -11.64
CA PHE A 20 25.07 16.97 -11.52
C PHE A 20 24.72 18.45 -11.80
N ILE A 21 25.66 19.37 -11.59
CA ILE A 21 25.50 20.78 -11.98
C ILE A 21 26.50 21.06 -13.12
N PRO A 22 26.04 21.42 -14.33
CA PRO A 22 26.93 21.85 -15.43
C PRO A 22 27.75 23.10 -15.05
N THR A 23 28.93 23.24 -15.64
CA THR A 23 29.76 24.44 -15.48
C THR A 23 29.16 25.65 -16.21
N VAL A 24 29.68 26.86 -15.95
CA VAL A 24 29.23 28.07 -16.66
C VAL A 24 29.61 27.96 -18.14
N GLU A 25 30.78 27.39 -18.40
CA GLU A 25 31.35 27.10 -19.71
C GLU A 25 30.51 26.08 -20.50
N ASP A 26 30.00 25.03 -19.84
CA ASP A 26 29.05 24.08 -20.45
C ASP A 26 27.74 24.77 -20.85
N ILE A 27 27.21 25.65 -19.97
CA ILE A 27 25.97 26.41 -20.20
C ILE A 27 26.15 27.43 -21.33
N ASP A 28 27.27 28.16 -21.35
CA ASP A 28 27.61 29.14 -22.41
C ASP A 28 27.80 28.45 -23.76
N SER A 29 28.54 27.33 -23.80
CA SER A 29 28.70 26.52 -25.00
C SER A 29 27.36 25.99 -25.51
N CYS A 30 26.47 25.56 -24.60
CA CYS A 30 25.15 25.08 -24.99
C CYS A 30 24.19 26.21 -25.40
N ALA A 31 24.33 27.41 -24.84
CA ALA A 31 23.59 28.60 -25.27
C ALA A 31 24.02 29.04 -26.68
N GLN A 32 25.32 29.02 -26.99
CA GLN A 32 25.81 29.27 -28.35
C GLN A 32 25.24 28.25 -29.35
N LEU A 33 25.23 26.95 -29.02
CA LEU A 33 24.59 25.93 -29.87
C LEU A 33 23.10 26.20 -30.13
N LEU A 34 22.38 26.79 -29.16
CA LEU A 34 20.98 27.19 -29.33
C LEU A 34 20.83 28.45 -30.20
N CYS A 35 21.77 29.39 -30.16
CA CYS A 35 21.86 30.49 -31.12
C CYS A 35 22.18 29.99 -32.54
N ASP A 36 23.12 29.05 -32.69
CA ASP A 36 23.52 28.44 -33.97
C ASP A 36 22.39 27.59 -34.62
N ASN A 37 21.28 27.37 -33.92
CA ASN A 37 20.07 26.67 -34.40
C ASN A 37 18.83 27.60 -34.36
N ASP A 38 19.02 28.93 -34.27
CA ASP A 38 17.98 29.98 -34.22
C ASP A 38 16.97 29.87 -33.05
N LEU A 39 17.25 29.10 -32.00
CA LEU A 39 16.34 28.88 -30.87
C LEU A 39 16.50 29.92 -29.74
N LEU A 40 17.72 30.42 -29.53
CA LEU A 40 17.99 31.64 -28.77
C LEU A 40 18.35 32.76 -29.74
N VAL A 41 17.72 33.92 -29.58
CA VAL A 41 17.90 35.11 -30.43
C VAL A 41 18.16 36.35 -29.58
N THR A 42 18.77 37.38 -30.16
CA THR A 42 18.89 38.69 -29.49
C THR A 42 17.54 39.41 -29.58
N GLY A 43 16.92 39.72 -28.45
CA GLY A 43 15.70 40.50 -28.36
C GLY A 43 15.95 42.01 -28.42
N ASP A 44 14.88 42.80 -28.50
CA ASP A 44 14.92 44.26 -28.71
C ASP A 44 15.72 45.03 -27.63
N ALA A 45 15.82 44.47 -26.42
CA ALA A 45 16.61 45.01 -25.32
C ALA A 45 18.12 44.63 -25.35
N GLY A 46 18.56 43.90 -26.38
CA GLY A 46 19.96 43.45 -26.55
C GLY A 46 20.36 42.20 -25.75
N GLY A 47 19.45 41.62 -24.97
CA GLY A 47 19.64 40.34 -24.28
C GLY A 47 19.29 39.13 -25.16
N LEU A 48 19.79 37.94 -24.82
CA LEU A 48 19.33 36.68 -25.42
C LEU A 48 17.99 36.24 -24.81
N GLN A 49 17.06 35.84 -25.67
CA GLN A 49 15.73 35.31 -25.32
C GLN A 49 15.37 34.12 -26.23
N TRP A 50 14.39 33.31 -25.85
CA TRP A 50 13.88 32.24 -26.71
C TRP A 50 13.09 32.81 -27.88
N ARG A 51 13.40 32.38 -29.11
CA ARG A 51 12.67 32.80 -30.32
C ARG A 51 11.18 32.50 -30.23
N ASP A 52 10.85 31.31 -29.72
CA ASP A 52 9.49 30.77 -29.72
C ASP A 52 8.75 31.00 -28.37
N PHE A 53 9.40 31.67 -27.40
CA PHE A 53 8.78 32.16 -26.17
C PHE A 53 9.17 33.64 -25.90
N PRO A 54 8.80 34.59 -26.79
CA PRO A 54 9.10 36.02 -26.63
C PRO A 54 8.20 36.72 -25.58
N GLU A 55 7.09 36.08 -25.22
CA GLU A 55 6.10 36.51 -24.23
C GLU A 55 5.68 35.29 -23.39
N PRO A 56 5.10 35.48 -22.19
CA PRO A 56 4.55 34.40 -21.38
C PRO A 56 3.61 33.47 -22.18
N PRO A 57 3.72 32.13 -22.02
CA PRO A 57 2.90 31.15 -22.71
C PRO A 57 1.39 31.42 -22.75
N SER A 58 0.81 32.09 -21.74
CA SER A 58 -0.60 32.51 -21.68
C SER A 58 -1.02 33.47 -22.80
N LEU A 59 -0.13 34.34 -23.28
CA LEU A 59 -0.38 35.30 -24.34
C LEU A 59 -0.28 34.65 -25.74
N LEU A 60 0.60 33.67 -25.90
CA LEU A 60 0.89 33.03 -27.19
C LEU A 60 -0.36 32.32 -27.78
N PHE A 61 -0.55 32.44 -29.10
CA PHE A 61 -1.73 31.88 -29.77
C PHE A 61 -1.62 30.36 -29.97
N GLY A 62 -2.68 29.63 -29.62
CA GLY A 62 -2.82 28.19 -29.88
C GLY A 62 -3.29 27.39 -28.68
N THR A 63 -3.31 26.06 -28.84
CA THR A 63 -3.56 25.13 -27.72
C THR A 63 -2.25 24.89 -26.94
N LYS A 64 -2.37 24.42 -25.70
CA LYS A 64 -1.21 24.01 -24.86
C LYS A 64 -0.19 23.15 -25.63
N LYS A 65 -0.66 22.19 -26.43
CA LYS A 65 0.18 21.29 -27.24
C LYS A 65 1.01 22.04 -28.28
N VAL A 66 0.48 23.11 -28.87
CA VAL A 66 1.20 23.94 -29.83
C VAL A 66 2.21 24.81 -29.09
N VAL A 67 1.75 25.54 -28.07
CA VAL A 67 2.54 26.53 -27.31
C VAL A 67 3.81 25.92 -26.71
N PHE A 68 3.74 24.72 -26.11
CA PHE A 68 4.92 24.10 -25.48
C PHE A 68 5.75 23.20 -26.42
N SER A 69 5.33 22.98 -27.66
CA SER A 69 6.09 22.15 -28.62
C SER A 69 7.53 22.62 -28.94
N PRO A 70 7.91 23.91 -28.85
CA PRO A 70 9.31 24.34 -29.03
C PRO A 70 10.28 23.75 -27.99
N LEU A 71 9.80 23.34 -26.81
CA LEU A 71 10.64 22.67 -25.80
C LEU A 71 11.35 21.45 -26.37
N LYS A 72 10.71 20.72 -27.30
CA LYS A 72 11.34 19.58 -27.96
C LYS A 72 12.53 19.99 -28.82
N ALA A 73 12.42 21.06 -29.61
CA ALA A 73 13.52 21.55 -30.43
C ALA A 73 14.70 22.00 -29.56
N ILE A 74 14.41 22.70 -28.46
CA ILE A 74 15.41 23.12 -27.46
C ILE A 74 16.14 21.90 -26.89
N VAL A 75 15.42 20.88 -26.42
CA VAL A 75 16.04 19.66 -25.88
C VAL A 75 16.80 18.84 -26.93
N ASP A 76 16.29 18.73 -28.16
CA ASP A 76 16.97 18.04 -29.26
C ASP A 76 18.28 18.75 -29.68
N VAL A 77 18.43 20.06 -29.42
CA VAL A 77 19.69 20.80 -29.58
C VAL A 77 20.61 20.64 -28.37
N ILE A 78 20.10 20.78 -27.13
CA ILE A 78 20.89 20.58 -25.89
C ILE A 78 21.49 19.15 -25.86
N SER A 79 20.78 18.16 -26.39
CA SER A 79 21.25 16.76 -26.52
C SER A 79 22.46 16.58 -27.45
N LYS A 80 22.84 17.61 -28.22
CA LYS A 80 24.04 17.62 -29.08
C LYS A 80 25.30 18.15 -28.37
N HIS A 81 25.15 18.73 -27.16
CA HIS A 81 26.27 19.26 -26.38
C HIS A 81 27.32 18.18 -26.07
N LYS A 82 28.58 18.58 -25.94
CA LYS A 82 29.73 17.70 -25.69
C LYS A 82 30.55 18.21 -24.51
N PHE A 83 30.41 17.53 -23.39
CA PHE A 83 31.21 17.80 -22.20
C PHE A 83 32.69 17.47 -22.40
N THR A 84 33.54 18.21 -21.70
CA THR A 84 34.96 17.85 -21.50
C THR A 84 35.16 17.23 -20.11
N GLY A 85 36.06 16.23 -20.05
CA GLY A 85 36.36 15.47 -18.83
C GLY A 85 35.21 14.58 -18.34
N ASP A 86 35.48 13.82 -17.28
CA ASP A 86 34.51 12.95 -16.62
C ASP A 86 34.01 13.56 -15.30
N MET A 87 32.75 13.29 -14.95
CA MET A 87 32.11 13.80 -13.72
C MET A 87 31.20 12.71 -13.13
N PRO A 88 31.23 12.46 -11.81
CA PRO A 88 30.33 11.48 -11.19
C PRO A 88 28.85 11.80 -11.46
N GLY A 89 28.05 10.78 -11.77
CA GLY A 89 26.64 10.95 -12.14
C GLY A 89 26.38 11.36 -13.60
N ARG A 90 27.44 11.73 -14.36
CA ARG A 90 27.36 12.17 -15.76
C ARG A 90 27.90 11.11 -16.73
N VAL A 91 27.31 11.05 -17.92
CA VAL A 91 27.81 10.31 -19.09
C VAL A 91 28.05 11.26 -20.26
N ASN A 92 29.08 10.99 -21.06
CA ASN A 92 29.51 11.90 -22.15
C ASN A 92 28.69 11.76 -23.45
N ALA A 93 27.50 11.17 -23.37
CA ALA A 93 26.51 11.02 -24.45
C ALA A 93 25.10 10.99 -23.85
N PRO A 94 24.06 11.52 -24.54
CA PRO A 94 22.71 11.64 -23.99
C PRO A 94 22.14 10.25 -23.60
N ARG A 95 21.68 10.12 -22.36
CA ARG A 95 21.10 8.89 -21.79
C ARG A 95 19.60 8.79 -22.00
N VAL A 96 18.94 9.94 -21.97
CA VAL A 96 17.48 10.07 -22.14
C VAL A 96 17.15 10.87 -23.39
N LYS A 97 15.95 10.63 -23.94
CA LYS A 97 15.35 11.38 -25.04
C LYS A 97 14.10 12.08 -24.53
N TYR A 98 13.83 13.31 -25.00
CA TYR A 98 12.59 14.01 -24.68
C TYR A 98 11.48 13.74 -25.69
N HIS A 99 10.27 13.52 -25.15
CA HIS A 99 9.06 13.19 -25.88
C HIS A 99 7.92 14.10 -25.41
N ASP A 100 7.27 14.81 -26.35
CA ASP A 100 5.95 15.39 -26.11
C ASP A 100 4.92 14.25 -26.04
N CYS A 101 4.15 14.20 -24.96
CA CYS A 101 3.12 13.20 -24.72
C CYS A 101 1.68 13.74 -24.60
N PRO A 102 1.30 14.96 -25.08
CA PRO A 102 -0.01 15.53 -24.77
C PRO A 102 -1.15 14.71 -25.40
N GLY A 103 -1.94 14.07 -24.53
CA GLY A 103 -3.03 13.16 -24.88
C GLY A 103 -2.59 11.72 -25.24
N VAL A 104 -1.32 11.36 -25.00
CA VAL A 104 -0.79 10.02 -25.22
C VAL A 104 -0.94 9.22 -23.93
N ASN A 105 -1.84 8.22 -23.93
CA ASN A 105 -1.96 7.28 -22.82
C ASN A 105 -0.64 6.51 -22.66
N VAL A 106 0.07 6.82 -21.59
CA VAL A 106 1.33 6.18 -21.20
C VAL A 106 1.02 4.74 -20.81
N HIS A 107 1.67 3.79 -21.47
CA HIS A 107 1.35 2.38 -21.28
C HIS A 107 2.09 1.85 -20.05
N SER A 108 1.42 1.87 -18.89
CA SER A 108 1.81 0.92 -17.85
C SER A 108 1.52 -0.49 -18.36
N GLU A 109 2.52 -1.36 -18.26
CA GLU A 109 2.36 -2.80 -18.58
C GLU A 109 1.53 -3.54 -17.51
N LEU A 110 0.99 -2.82 -16.52
CA LEU A 110 0.12 -3.29 -15.46
C LEU A 110 -1.29 -2.73 -15.70
N CYS A 111 -2.31 -3.60 -15.70
CA CYS A 111 -3.67 -3.24 -16.12
C CYS A 111 -4.25 -2.05 -15.32
N GLY A 112 -5.04 -1.22 -16.00
CA GLY A 112 -5.72 -0.06 -15.42
C GLY A 112 -4.81 1.12 -15.01
N ALA A 113 -3.49 0.99 -15.04
CA ALA A 113 -2.55 2.03 -14.63
C ALA A 113 -2.08 2.94 -15.80
N THR A 114 -2.92 3.13 -16.82
CA THR A 114 -2.67 4.10 -17.90
C THR A 114 -3.00 5.52 -17.44
N PHE A 115 -2.04 6.44 -17.55
CA PHE A 115 -2.23 7.86 -17.30
C PHE A 115 -1.68 8.69 -18.46
N ASN A 116 -1.94 9.99 -18.47
CA ASN A 116 -1.42 10.94 -19.45
C ASN A 116 -0.49 11.93 -18.75
N MET A 117 0.53 12.41 -19.45
CA MET A 117 1.34 13.56 -19.06
C MET A 117 1.69 14.39 -20.30
N ASP A 118 2.01 15.67 -20.15
CA ASP A 118 2.31 16.51 -21.33
C ASP A 118 3.67 16.24 -21.96
N GLY A 119 4.68 15.83 -21.19
CA GLY A 119 6.00 15.49 -21.73
C GLY A 119 6.83 14.62 -20.79
N CYS A 120 7.90 14.01 -21.30
CA CYS A 120 8.80 13.22 -20.47
C CYS A 120 10.21 13.07 -21.05
N PHE A 121 11.15 12.67 -20.19
CA PHE A 121 12.45 12.13 -20.58
C PHE A 121 12.45 10.60 -20.41
N GLU A 122 12.56 9.87 -21.52
CA GLU A 122 12.63 8.40 -21.59
C GLU A 122 14.09 7.92 -21.69
N VAL A 123 14.51 6.94 -20.89
CA VAL A 123 15.85 6.32 -20.98
C VAL A 123 15.97 5.47 -22.26
N GLY A 124 16.98 5.77 -23.08
CA GLY A 124 17.30 4.96 -24.25
C GLY A 124 17.74 3.54 -23.84
N GLY A 125 17.30 2.54 -24.62
CA GLY A 125 17.29 1.10 -24.28
C GLY A 125 18.64 0.38 -24.12
N GLY A 126 19.60 0.93 -23.37
CA GLY A 126 20.84 0.27 -22.93
C GLY A 126 20.62 -0.82 -21.89
N GLY A 127 19.75 -1.79 -22.19
CA GLY A 127 19.23 -2.79 -21.23
C GLY A 127 19.07 -4.22 -21.77
N GLY A 128 19.12 -4.42 -23.09
CA GLY A 128 19.04 -5.73 -23.75
C GLY A 128 17.63 -6.13 -24.20
N LEU A 129 17.55 -6.62 -25.44
CA LEU A 129 16.36 -6.74 -26.28
C LEU A 129 15.64 -5.40 -26.53
N GLU A 130 15.66 -4.99 -27.80
CA GLU A 130 14.85 -3.89 -28.30
C GLU A 130 13.36 -4.24 -28.15
N SER A 131 12.59 -3.34 -27.55
CA SER A 131 11.13 -3.44 -27.59
C SER A 131 10.64 -3.10 -28.99
N GLN A 132 10.33 -4.11 -29.81
CA GLN A 132 9.57 -3.91 -31.05
C GLN A 132 8.13 -3.48 -30.71
N GLY A 133 7.96 -2.19 -30.44
CA GLY A 133 6.69 -1.58 -30.08
C GLY A 133 6.84 -0.07 -29.89
N THR A 134 6.06 0.71 -30.64
CA THR A 134 6.11 2.19 -30.69
C THR A 134 5.40 2.87 -29.51
N LYS A 135 5.46 2.30 -28.30
CA LYS A 135 4.73 2.78 -27.11
C LYS A 135 5.69 3.05 -25.95
N LEU A 136 5.63 4.28 -25.44
CA LEU A 136 6.29 4.72 -24.22
C LEU A 136 5.85 3.88 -23.02
N ALA A 137 6.81 3.24 -22.35
CA ALA A 137 6.57 2.40 -21.18
C ALA A 137 6.92 3.14 -19.88
N THR A 138 6.06 3.06 -18.86
CA THR A 138 6.26 3.74 -17.56
C THR A 138 7.62 3.47 -16.93
N SER A 139 8.15 2.25 -17.08
CA SER A 139 9.44 1.83 -16.53
C SER A 139 10.66 2.56 -17.12
N ASN A 140 10.50 3.24 -18.27
CA ASN A 140 11.60 3.96 -18.94
C ASN A 140 11.59 5.46 -18.62
N ILE A 141 10.54 5.99 -17.99
CA ILE A 141 10.36 7.43 -17.77
C ILE A 141 11.19 7.88 -16.57
N ALA A 142 12.28 8.60 -16.83
CA ALA A 142 13.19 9.13 -15.82
C ALA A 142 12.72 10.44 -15.19
N VAL A 143 12.09 11.30 -16.01
CA VAL A 143 11.54 12.59 -15.60
C VAL A 143 10.18 12.77 -16.26
N CYS A 144 9.14 13.04 -15.48
CA CYS A 144 7.82 13.42 -16.00
C CYS A 144 7.66 14.95 -16.07
N ALA A 145 6.80 15.44 -16.97
CA ALA A 145 6.54 16.86 -17.14
C ALA A 145 5.05 17.13 -17.37
N GLU A 146 4.53 18.17 -16.72
CA GLU A 146 3.15 18.65 -16.89
C GLU A 146 3.14 20.17 -17.11
N PHE A 147 2.33 20.62 -18.05
CA PHE A 147 2.28 22.01 -18.49
C PHE A 147 0.87 22.60 -18.35
N LYS A 148 0.82 23.90 -18.05
CA LYS A 148 -0.38 24.73 -18.14
C LYS A 148 -0.07 26.06 -18.80
N LYS A 149 -0.99 26.49 -19.66
CA LYS A 149 -0.92 27.77 -20.37
C LYS A 149 -1.32 28.94 -19.46
N ASP A 150 -2.21 28.70 -18.50
CA ASP A 150 -2.65 29.68 -17.51
C ASP A 150 -2.15 29.28 -16.12
N GLU A 151 -1.60 30.22 -15.35
CA GLU A 151 -1.21 29.98 -13.95
C GLU A 151 -2.39 29.50 -13.09
N LYS A 152 -3.63 29.97 -13.37
CA LYS A 152 -4.86 29.58 -12.63
C LYS A 152 -5.09 28.06 -12.55
N ASP A 153 -4.56 27.32 -13.51
CA ASP A 153 -4.71 25.87 -13.63
C ASP A 153 -3.64 25.08 -12.85
N TRP A 154 -2.76 25.75 -12.09
CA TRP A 154 -1.66 25.16 -11.31
C TRP A 154 -2.07 23.91 -10.51
N LEU A 155 -3.28 23.91 -9.95
CA LEU A 155 -3.77 22.81 -9.12
C LEU A 155 -3.86 21.49 -9.90
N ASP A 156 -4.44 21.53 -11.10
CA ASP A 156 -4.56 20.36 -11.98
C ASP A 156 -3.16 19.91 -12.47
N ASN A 157 -2.26 20.86 -12.71
CA ASN A 157 -0.88 20.60 -13.12
C ASN A 157 -0.11 19.77 -12.07
N ARG A 158 -0.11 20.26 -10.82
CA ARG A 158 0.61 19.65 -9.69
C ARG A 158 -0.01 18.32 -9.28
N GLN A 159 -1.33 18.20 -9.32
CA GLN A 159 -2.02 16.93 -9.06
C GLN A 159 -1.68 15.86 -10.11
N LYS A 160 -1.59 16.23 -11.40
CA LYS A 160 -1.18 15.31 -12.47
C LYS A 160 0.26 14.85 -12.33
N LEU A 161 1.21 15.77 -12.12
CA LEU A 161 2.63 15.41 -12.00
C LEU A 161 2.87 14.45 -10.82
N VAL A 162 2.21 14.70 -9.68
CA VAL A 162 2.31 13.84 -8.50
C VAL A 162 1.61 12.49 -8.69
N SER A 163 0.49 12.44 -9.41
CA SER A 163 -0.15 11.19 -9.81
C SER A 163 0.78 10.36 -10.70
N ALA A 164 1.32 10.97 -11.76
CA ALA A 164 2.30 10.37 -12.67
C ALA A 164 3.53 9.80 -11.94
N ALA A 165 4.12 10.59 -11.02
CA ALA A 165 5.24 10.16 -10.21
C ALA A 165 4.87 9.00 -9.26
N SER A 166 3.70 9.05 -8.62
CA SER A 166 3.21 7.97 -7.77
C SER A 166 3.03 6.67 -8.55
N HIS A 167 2.42 6.72 -9.74
CA HIS A 167 2.29 5.57 -10.65
C HIS A 167 3.65 5.01 -11.07
N ILE A 168 4.58 5.83 -11.61
CA ILE A 168 5.89 5.36 -12.07
C ILE A 168 6.69 4.73 -10.92
N MET A 169 6.72 5.38 -9.75
CA MET A 169 7.43 4.84 -8.58
C MET A 169 6.77 3.58 -8.03
N ASN A 170 5.44 3.47 -8.06
CA ASN A 170 4.75 2.31 -7.50
C ASN A 170 4.65 1.13 -8.48
N ASP A 171 4.86 1.34 -9.78
CA ASP A 171 4.91 0.29 -10.80
C ASP A 171 6.32 -0.31 -11.03
N ASP A 172 7.40 0.46 -10.90
CA ASP A 172 8.78 -0.03 -11.12
C ASP A 172 9.60 -0.15 -9.82
N PRO A 173 9.91 -1.37 -9.32
CA PRO A 173 10.76 -1.62 -8.15
C PRO A 173 12.21 -1.12 -8.29
N ARG A 174 12.65 -0.69 -9.47
CA ARG A 174 13.95 -0.03 -9.64
C ARG A 174 13.95 1.41 -9.10
N ARG A 175 12.78 2.03 -8.88
CA ARG A 175 12.66 3.44 -8.47
C ARG A 175 12.98 3.68 -7.00
N ILE A 176 14.21 4.15 -6.76
CA ILE A 176 14.70 4.75 -5.50
C ILE A 176 14.06 6.13 -5.33
N PHE A 177 14.22 6.96 -6.37
CA PHE A 177 13.66 8.29 -6.54
C PHE A 177 13.34 8.53 -8.02
N MET A 178 12.69 9.64 -8.33
CA MET A 178 12.61 10.20 -9.68
C MET A 178 12.44 11.72 -9.63
N PHE A 179 12.58 12.37 -10.78
CA PHE A 179 12.32 13.79 -10.94
C PHE A 179 11.02 14.05 -11.69
N GLY A 180 10.53 15.28 -11.58
CA GLY A 180 9.57 15.84 -12.52
C GLY A 180 9.72 17.35 -12.64
N PHE A 181 8.99 17.98 -13.55
CA PHE A 181 8.84 19.43 -13.58
C PHE A 181 7.42 19.86 -13.97
N THR A 182 6.98 20.97 -13.39
CA THR A 182 5.77 21.68 -13.81
C THR A 182 6.15 22.96 -14.55
N ILE A 183 5.41 23.30 -15.61
CA ILE A 183 5.40 24.66 -16.16
C ILE A 183 3.97 25.23 -16.01
N GLU A 184 3.85 26.41 -15.42
CA GLU A 184 2.60 27.08 -15.05
C GLU A 184 2.64 28.52 -15.59
N ASP A 185 2.18 28.70 -16.83
CA ASP A 185 2.49 29.87 -17.67
C ASP A 185 4.02 30.00 -17.90
N ASP A 186 4.66 31.08 -17.44
CA ASP A 186 6.11 31.34 -17.50
C ASP A 186 6.91 30.62 -16.38
N LYS A 187 6.24 30.19 -15.32
CA LYS A 187 6.86 29.63 -14.11
C LYS A 187 7.16 28.14 -14.26
N MET A 188 8.44 27.80 -14.32
CA MET A 188 8.92 26.42 -14.20
C MET A 188 9.31 26.09 -12.75
N ALA A 189 9.02 24.87 -12.32
CA ALA A 189 9.50 24.34 -11.05
C ALA A 189 9.93 22.88 -11.14
N LEU A 190 10.97 22.55 -10.39
CA LEU A 190 11.58 21.23 -10.30
C LEU A 190 10.96 20.43 -9.16
N TRP A 191 10.78 19.14 -9.35
CA TRP A 191 10.22 18.22 -8.36
C TRP A 191 11.13 17.01 -8.17
N TYR A 192 11.36 16.64 -6.92
CA TYR A 192 12.08 15.44 -6.51
C TYR A 192 11.15 14.56 -5.68
N PHE A 193 11.04 13.29 -6.05
CA PHE A 193 10.13 12.32 -5.46
C PHE A 193 10.92 11.12 -4.93
N SER A 194 10.82 10.83 -3.63
CA SER A 194 11.54 9.72 -3.00
C SER A 194 10.75 9.08 -1.85
N ARG A 195 11.19 7.93 -1.37
CA ARG A 195 10.46 7.18 -0.32
C ARG A 195 10.46 7.86 1.06
N SER A 196 11.46 8.70 1.34
CA SER A 196 11.55 9.50 2.57
C SER A 196 10.67 10.75 2.52
N HIS A 197 10.77 11.52 1.44
CA HIS A 197 10.15 12.82 1.27
C HIS A 197 10.05 13.21 -0.21
N SER A 198 9.18 14.18 -0.51
CA SER A 198 9.10 14.82 -1.81
C SER A 198 9.34 16.32 -1.68
N THR A 199 9.88 16.96 -2.70
CA THR A 199 10.24 18.40 -2.65
C THR A 199 9.99 19.08 -3.99
N LYS A 200 9.36 20.26 -3.93
CA LYS A 200 9.28 21.22 -5.04
C LYS A 200 10.39 22.28 -4.86
N SER A 201 10.99 22.77 -5.93
CA SER A 201 11.72 24.04 -5.89
C SER A 201 10.75 25.22 -5.71
N LYS A 202 11.29 26.39 -5.41
CA LYS A 202 10.63 27.65 -5.79
C LYS A 202 10.54 27.71 -7.33
N ASP A 203 9.57 28.46 -7.80
CA ASP A 203 9.36 28.72 -9.21
C ASP A 203 10.47 29.64 -9.76
N PHE A 204 10.86 29.44 -11.02
CA PHE A 204 11.70 30.35 -11.79
C PHE A 204 11.08 30.57 -13.18
N ASP A 205 11.32 31.75 -13.76
CA ASP A 205 10.86 32.09 -15.10
C ASP A 205 11.76 31.41 -16.14
N PHE A 206 11.25 30.42 -16.89
CA PHE A 206 12.05 29.74 -17.91
C PHE A 206 12.18 30.54 -19.21
N THR A 207 11.32 31.54 -19.42
CA THR A 207 11.34 32.39 -20.61
C THR A 207 12.50 33.38 -20.53
N GLN A 208 12.76 33.93 -19.33
CA GLN A 208 13.84 34.87 -19.06
C GLN A 208 15.13 34.16 -18.63
N ASP A 209 15.07 33.17 -17.73
CA ASP A 209 16.26 32.44 -17.27
C ASP A 209 16.54 31.20 -18.14
N TYR A 210 16.92 31.45 -19.39
CA TYR A 210 17.35 30.41 -20.32
C TYR A 210 18.54 29.60 -19.78
N ARG A 211 19.41 30.21 -18.96
CA ARG A 211 20.58 29.57 -18.35
C ARG A 211 20.17 28.51 -17.33
N GLN A 212 19.19 28.81 -16.49
CA GLN A 212 18.64 27.87 -15.52
C GLN A 212 17.93 26.70 -16.22
N LEU A 213 17.24 26.94 -17.34
CA LEU A 213 16.64 25.86 -18.15
C LEU A 213 17.71 24.94 -18.77
N ILE A 214 18.72 25.52 -19.43
CA ILE A 214 19.86 24.78 -20.00
C ILE A 214 20.57 23.95 -18.93
N SER A 215 20.84 24.53 -17.75
CA SER A 215 21.48 23.85 -16.62
C SER A 215 20.70 22.60 -16.18
N VAL A 216 19.37 22.69 -16.07
CA VAL A 216 18.49 21.58 -15.68
C VAL A 216 18.44 20.51 -16.77
N PHE A 217 18.26 20.89 -18.03
CA PHE A 217 18.14 19.93 -19.12
C PHE A 217 19.47 19.22 -19.42
N LEU A 218 20.61 19.91 -19.42
CA LEU A 218 21.93 19.27 -19.46
C LEU A 218 22.08 18.23 -18.33
N SER A 219 21.68 18.59 -17.11
CA SER A 219 21.74 17.70 -15.94
C SER A 219 20.91 16.43 -16.12
N PHE A 220 19.68 16.52 -16.63
CA PHE A 220 18.83 15.34 -16.88
C PHE A 220 19.27 14.53 -18.11
N ILE A 221 19.64 15.18 -19.22
CA ILE A 221 19.92 14.51 -20.50
C ILE A 221 21.14 13.59 -20.40
N PHE A 222 22.18 14.05 -19.70
CA PHE A 222 23.48 13.39 -19.62
C PHE A 222 23.71 12.70 -18.26
N ALA A 223 22.66 12.48 -17.47
CA ALA A 223 22.76 11.70 -16.24
C ALA A 223 22.93 10.20 -16.50
N ASP A 224 23.64 9.48 -15.64
CA ASP A 224 23.61 8.01 -15.62
C ASP A 224 22.30 7.46 -14.99
N ASN A 225 22.02 6.16 -15.16
CA ASN A 225 20.79 5.55 -14.68
C ASN A 225 20.62 5.63 -13.14
N VAL A 226 21.71 5.57 -12.37
CA VAL A 226 21.69 5.65 -10.91
C VAL A 226 21.42 7.09 -10.46
N ALA A 227 22.03 8.07 -11.14
CA ALA A 227 21.75 9.49 -10.95
C ALA A 227 20.30 9.86 -11.37
N LEU A 228 19.71 9.13 -12.32
CA LEU A 228 18.27 9.15 -12.67
C LEU A 228 17.38 8.29 -11.76
N GLY A 229 17.89 7.78 -10.63
CA GLY A 229 17.11 7.13 -9.58
C GLY A 229 16.73 5.66 -9.82
N TYR A 230 17.38 4.98 -10.77
CA TYR A 230 17.28 3.52 -10.92
C TYR A 230 18.28 2.78 -10.03
N ASP A 231 17.80 1.77 -9.31
CA ASP A 231 18.62 0.86 -8.52
C ASP A 231 19.45 -0.07 -9.43
N PRO A 232 20.80 -0.02 -9.40
CA PRO A 232 21.65 -0.86 -10.23
C PRO A 232 21.61 -2.34 -9.83
N MET A 233 21.12 -2.67 -8.63
CA MET A 233 20.99 -4.04 -8.13
C MET A 233 19.64 -4.69 -8.50
N VAL A 234 18.74 -3.99 -9.20
CA VAL A 234 17.42 -4.53 -9.60
C VAL A 234 17.30 -4.53 -11.13
N HIS A 235 17.46 -5.70 -11.74
CA HIS A 235 17.45 -5.84 -13.20
C HIS A 235 16.05 -6.22 -13.70
N ARG A 236 15.46 -5.38 -14.56
CA ARG A 236 14.19 -5.68 -15.25
C ARG A 236 14.45 -6.53 -16.49
N SER A 237 13.60 -7.52 -16.72
CA SER A 237 13.49 -8.28 -17.97
C SER A 237 12.03 -8.29 -18.44
N VAL A 238 11.82 -8.35 -19.76
CA VAL A 238 10.50 -8.42 -20.42
C VAL A 238 10.35 -9.66 -21.32
N THR A 239 11.38 -10.50 -21.43
CA THR A 239 11.53 -11.52 -22.48
C THR A 239 10.47 -12.64 -22.47
N ARG A 240 9.77 -12.83 -21.34
CA ARG A 240 8.68 -13.80 -21.16
C ARG A 240 7.61 -13.23 -20.23
N GLY A 241 7.28 -11.95 -20.41
CA GLY A 241 6.61 -11.13 -19.40
C GLY A 241 7.61 -10.43 -18.48
N ILE A 242 7.09 -9.59 -17.59
CA ILE A 242 7.88 -8.75 -16.68
C ILE A 242 8.48 -9.61 -15.56
N ALA A 243 9.79 -9.56 -15.38
CA ALA A 243 10.46 -10.12 -14.22
C ALA A 243 11.55 -9.18 -13.69
N TYR A 244 11.67 -9.08 -12.38
CA TYR A 244 12.73 -8.35 -11.69
C TYR A 244 13.72 -9.35 -11.09
N THR A 245 15.01 -9.18 -11.36
CA THR A 245 16.09 -9.99 -10.79
C THR A 245 16.91 -9.13 -9.84
N TYR A 246 16.81 -9.43 -8.55
CA TYR A 246 17.55 -8.75 -7.48
C TYR A 246 18.95 -9.36 -7.36
N GLN A 247 19.98 -8.52 -7.44
CA GLN A 247 21.37 -8.83 -7.10
C GLN A 247 21.56 -8.57 -5.60
N ILE A 248 21.87 -9.60 -4.82
CA ILE A 248 21.97 -9.52 -3.36
C ILE A 248 23.33 -10.06 -2.89
N PRO A 249 24.21 -9.23 -2.31
CA PRO A 249 25.36 -9.68 -1.54
C PRO A 249 24.89 -10.38 -0.25
N MET A 250 25.19 -11.67 -0.10
CA MET A 250 24.84 -12.49 1.08
C MET A 250 25.98 -13.46 1.37
N ASP A 251 26.34 -13.68 2.64
CA ASP A 251 27.32 -14.70 3.04
C ASP A 251 28.70 -14.58 2.35
N GLY A 252 29.08 -13.35 1.96
CA GLY A 252 30.32 -13.06 1.21
C GLY A 252 30.24 -13.32 -0.32
N VAL A 253 29.08 -13.71 -0.85
CA VAL A 253 28.86 -14.05 -2.26
C VAL A 253 27.71 -13.23 -2.85
N THR A 254 27.80 -12.85 -4.12
CA THR A 254 26.66 -12.23 -4.83
C THR A 254 25.70 -13.30 -5.35
N ARG A 255 24.46 -13.25 -4.87
CA ARG A 255 23.36 -14.17 -5.26
C ARG A 255 22.32 -13.40 -6.09
N TYR A 256 21.57 -14.12 -6.92
CA TYR A 256 20.58 -13.51 -7.82
C TYR A 256 19.21 -14.17 -7.66
N PHE A 257 18.17 -13.37 -7.42
CA PHE A 257 16.81 -13.85 -7.19
C PHE A 257 15.84 -13.21 -8.18
N ARG A 258 15.25 -14.03 -9.08
CA ARG A 258 14.32 -13.56 -10.10
C ARG A 258 12.87 -13.80 -9.69
N SER A 259 12.04 -12.77 -9.77
CA SER A 259 10.60 -12.85 -9.52
C SER A 259 9.91 -13.81 -10.50
N THR A 260 9.17 -14.76 -9.96
CA THR A 260 8.25 -15.66 -10.67
C THR A 260 6.78 -15.28 -10.44
N GLY A 261 6.49 -14.53 -9.37
CA GLY A 261 5.18 -13.95 -9.11
C GLY A 261 5.20 -12.95 -7.95
N THR A 262 4.05 -12.32 -7.68
CA THR A 262 3.85 -11.42 -6.54
C THR A 262 3.15 -12.19 -5.42
N LEU A 263 3.65 -12.12 -4.19
CA LEU A 263 2.98 -12.64 -2.99
C LEU A 263 2.21 -11.52 -2.27
N SER A 264 2.74 -10.30 -2.24
CA SER A 264 1.99 -9.11 -1.84
C SER A 264 2.59 -7.85 -2.46
N SER A 265 1.77 -6.89 -2.86
CA SER A 265 2.23 -5.59 -3.36
C SER A 265 1.28 -4.49 -2.91
N TYR A 266 1.70 -3.65 -1.98
CA TYR A 266 0.89 -2.51 -1.55
C TYR A 266 1.08 -1.31 -2.48
N ARG A 267 0.03 -0.97 -3.25
CA ARG A 267 -0.05 0.27 -4.04
C ARG A 267 -0.59 1.39 -3.15
N SER A 268 0.31 2.08 -2.43
CA SER A 268 -0.09 3.28 -1.68
C SER A 268 -0.48 4.42 -2.62
N LEU A 269 -1.43 5.27 -2.21
CA LEU A 269 -1.68 6.57 -2.85
C LEU A 269 -0.52 7.56 -2.57
N GLY A 270 0.28 7.32 -1.53
CA GLY A 270 1.48 8.09 -1.21
C GLY A 270 2.70 7.69 -2.03
N ILE A 271 3.66 8.62 -2.13
CA ILE A 271 5.01 8.36 -2.66
C ILE A 271 5.97 7.96 -1.53
N THR A 272 5.75 8.49 -0.32
CA THR A 272 6.62 8.28 0.84
C THR A 272 6.08 7.17 1.76
N GLY A 273 6.96 6.43 2.44
CA GLY A 273 6.57 5.33 3.33
C GLY A 273 7.49 4.12 3.26
N ARG A 274 6.98 2.94 3.63
CA ARG A 274 7.72 1.66 3.58
C ARG A 274 7.70 0.98 2.21
N MET A 275 6.63 1.18 1.44
CA MET A 275 6.44 0.62 0.08
C MET A 275 6.75 -0.87 -0.05
N THR A 276 6.31 -1.64 0.96
CA THR A 276 6.59 -3.07 1.09
C THR A 276 6.06 -3.87 -0.09
N ARG A 277 6.94 -4.66 -0.71
CA ARG A 277 6.62 -5.65 -1.73
C ARG A 277 7.14 -7.01 -1.27
N VAL A 278 6.40 -8.07 -1.56
CA VAL A 278 6.82 -9.45 -1.32
C VAL A 278 6.65 -10.23 -2.62
N TRP A 279 7.73 -10.81 -3.10
CA TRP A 279 7.82 -11.53 -4.36
C TRP A 279 7.98 -13.03 -4.08
N ARG A 280 7.40 -13.86 -4.94
CA ARG A 280 7.88 -15.23 -5.13
C ARG A 280 9.07 -15.16 -6.07
N VAL A 281 10.19 -15.76 -5.70
CA VAL A 281 11.43 -15.70 -6.47
C VAL A 281 12.09 -17.07 -6.58
N ILE A 282 12.89 -17.26 -7.62
CA ILE A 282 13.80 -18.40 -7.78
C ILE A 282 15.24 -17.91 -7.92
N GLU A 283 16.19 -18.67 -7.37
CA GLU A 283 17.61 -18.35 -7.45
C GLU A 283 18.16 -18.67 -8.84
N VAL A 284 18.88 -17.73 -9.45
CA VAL A 284 19.39 -17.80 -10.84
C VAL A 284 20.90 -17.60 -10.87
N SER A 285 21.55 -18.10 -11.93
CA SER A 285 23.01 -18.05 -12.08
C SER A 285 23.59 -16.66 -12.36
N SER A 286 22.80 -15.73 -12.89
CA SER A 286 23.15 -14.32 -13.14
C SER A 286 21.88 -13.51 -13.46
N PRO A 287 21.93 -12.17 -13.61
CA PRO A 287 20.75 -11.35 -13.94
C PRO A 287 19.94 -11.83 -15.15
N ARG A 288 20.62 -12.40 -16.16
CA ARG A 288 20.00 -13.02 -17.35
C ARG A 288 20.13 -14.55 -17.41
N GLY A 289 20.77 -15.16 -16.42
CA GLY A 289 21.01 -16.61 -16.36
C GLY A 289 19.76 -17.44 -16.08
N HIS A 290 19.90 -18.75 -16.20
CA HIS A 290 18.84 -19.72 -15.88
C HIS A 290 18.71 -19.96 -14.36
N PRO A 291 17.54 -20.45 -13.88
CA PRO A 291 17.39 -20.97 -12.52
C PRO A 291 18.45 -22.01 -12.18
N ILE A 292 18.94 -21.98 -10.94
CA ILE A 292 19.91 -22.95 -10.46
C ILE A 292 19.18 -24.26 -10.15
N ASN A 293 19.67 -25.38 -10.70
CA ASN A 293 19.04 -26.68 -10.54
C ASN A 293 18.94 -27.09 -9.06
N GLY A 294 17.85 -27.75 -8.68
CA GLY A 294 17.56 -28.17 -7.31
C GLY A 294 17.15 -27.07 -6.33
N LYS A 295 17.19 -25.78 -6.70
CA LYS A 295 16.67 -24.70 -5.86
C LYS A 295 15.13 -24.64 -5.94
N LYS A 296 14.48 -24.58 -4.77
CA LYS A 296 13.04 -24.28 -4.66
C LYS A 296 12.79 -22.77 -4.85
N GLU A 297 11.54 -22.41 -5.13
CA GLU A 297 11.09 -21.03 -4.99
C GLU A 297 11.11 -20.60 -3.51
N VAL A 298 11.35 -19.31 -3.26
CA VAL A 298 11.44 -18.69 -1.93
C VAL A 298 10.72 -17.33 -1.95
N ALA A 299 10.51 -16.72 -0.78
CA ALA A 299 9.92 -15.38 -0.68
C ALA A 299 11.00 -14.30 -0.54
N LEU A 300 10.84 -13.16 -1.22
CA LEU A 300 11.71 -11.99 -1.12
C LEU A 300 10.89 -10.75 -0.76
N LYS A 301 11.17 -10.14 0.39
CA LYS A 301 10.59 -8.87 0.84
C LYS A 301 11.52 -7.72 0.48
N ASP A 302 10.94 -6.63 -0.01
CA ASP A 302 11.58 -5.37 -0.39
C ASP A 302 10.86 -4.23 0.34
N VAL A 303 11.56 -3.49 1.20
CA VAL A 303 10.97 -2.50 2.12
C VAL A 303 11.90 -1.32 2.41
N TRP A 304 11.33 -0.14 2.72
CA TRP A 304 12.04 1.10 3.01
C TRP A 304 11.94 1.51 4.48
N LEU A 305 12.97 1.14 5.25
CA LEU A 305 13.10 1.44 6.67
C LEU A 305 13.56 2.89 6.90
N GLU A 306 13.41 3.44 8.10
CA GLU A 306 14.14 4.66 8.50
C GLU A 306 15.66 4.39 8.61
N ASP A 307 16.47 5.44 8.60
CA ASP A 307 17.94 5.34 8.68
C ASP A 307 18.46 4.72 9.98
N ASP A 308 17.85 4.98 11.14
CA ASP A 308 18.21 4.38 12.43
C ASP A 308 17.44 3.08 12.77
N ALA A 309 16.62 2.56 11.85
CA ALA A 309 15.85 1.34 12.09
C ALA A 309 16.73 0.07 12.12
N THR A 310 16.51 -0.77 13.14
CA THR A 310 17.14 -2.08 13.29
C THR A 310 16.62 -3.07 12.23
N PRO A 311 17.48 -3.79 11.49
CA PRO A 311 17.07 -4.82 10.54
C PRO A 311 16.25 -5.95 11.18
N GLU A 312 15.23 -6.43 10.47
CA GLU A 312 14.34 -7.52 10.92
C GLU A 312 15.11 -8.79 11.31
N LYS A 313 16.21 -9.11 10.61
CA LYS A 313 17.07 -10.24 10.97
C LYS A 313 17.76 -10.03 12.32
N ALA A 314 18.37 -8.87 12.55
CA ALA A 314 19.02 -8.56 13.82
C ALA A 314 18.04 -8.56 15.00
N ILE A 315 16.77 -8.19 14.76
CA ILE A 315 15.69 -8.33 15.75
C ILE A 315 15.37 -9.80 16.01
N GLN A 316 15.22 -10.62 14.95
CA GLN A 316 14.97 -12.07 15.07
C GLN A 316 16.11 -12.77 15.82
N ASP A 317 17.37 -12.49 15.47
CA ASP A 317 18.56 -12.99 16.14
C ASP A 317 18.57 -12.60 17.64
N ALA A 318 18.21 -11.36 17.98
CA ALA A 318 18.17 -10.86 19.36
C ALA A 318 17.04 -11.48 20.20
N ILE A 319 15.86 -11.73 19.62
CA ILE A 319 14.79 -12.53 20.25
C ILE A 319 15.33 -13.93 20.57
N PHE A 320 15.94 -14.59 19.57
CA PHE A 320 16.40 -15.97 19.72
C PHE A 320 17.57 -16.11 20.70
N ALA A 321 18.46 -15.10 20.80
CA ALA A 321 19.53 -15.06 21.77
C ALA A 321 19.03 -14.87 23.21
N GLU A 322 18.03 -14.00 23.45
CA GLU A 322 17.46 -13.80 24.78
C GLU A 322 16.71 -15.05 25.27
N VAL A 323 16.01 -15.79 24.39
CA VAL A 323 15.39 -17.09 24.73
C VAL A 323 16.45 -18.08 25.22
N LYS A 324 17.59 -18.22 24.53
CA LYS A 324 18.70 -19.09 24.97
C LYS A 324 19.34 -18.63 26.27
N LYS A 325 19.41 -17.32 26.52
CA LYS A 325 19.86 -16.77 27.80
C LYS A 325 18.90 -17.15 28.94
N GLN A 326 17.59 -17.04 28.73
CA GLN A 326 16.60 -17.47 29.73
C GLN A 326 16.64 -18.99 29.99
N GLN A 327 16.91 -19.80 28.95
CA GLN A 327 17.19 -21.23 29.07
C GLN A 327 18.39 -21.49 29.99
N ASN A 328 19.54 -20.86 29.70
CA ASN A 328 20.77 -21.02 30.47
C ASN A 328 20.63 -20.57 31.94
N LEU A 329 19.91 -19.47 32.22
CA LEU A 329 19.62 -19.03 33.59
C LEU A 329 18.88 -20.13 34.37
N ARG A 330 17.82 -20.69 33.78
CA ARG A 330 17.02 -21.75 34.40
C ARG A 330 17.82 -23.02 34.63
N ASP A 331 18.66 -23.42 33.66
CA ASP A 331 19.51 -24.61 33.78
C ASP A 331 20.60 -24.42 34.87
N ASN A 332 21.08 -23.20 35.07
CA ASN A 332 21.95 -22.79 36.20
C ASN A 332 21.20 -22.65 37.55
N LYS A 333 19.87 -22.70 37.56
CA LYS A 333 18.98 -22.39 38.72
C LYS A 333 18.99 -20.92 39.16
N GLU A 334 19.34 -20.01 38.23
CA GLU A 334 19.16 -18.57 38.38
C GLU A 334 17.72 -18.17 37.95
N PRO A 335 17.14 -17.09 38.51
CA PRO A 335 15.78 -16.68 38.17
C PRO A 335 15.60 -16.43 36.66
N SER A 336 14.65 -17.13 36.06
CA SER A 336 14.36 -17.09 34.63
C SER A 336 12.91 -16.78 34.35
N ARG A 337 12.65 -16.02 33.28
CA ARG A 337 11.29 -15.73 32.79
C ARG A 337 10.64 -16.96 32.13
N LEU A 338 11.37 -18.08 32.02
CA LEU A 338 10.81 -19.42 31.78
C LEU A 338 10.19 -20.05 33.03
N ASP A 339 10.59 -19.67 34.24
CA ASP A 339 10.17 -20.35 35.47
C ASP A 339 8.66 -20.32 35.72
N PRO A 340 7.90 -19.23 35.48
CA PRO A 340 6.44 -19.30 35.50
C PRO A 340 5.89 -20.13 34.32
N VAL A 341 6.43 -19.97 33.11
CA VAL A 341 5.98 -20.65 31.88
C VAL A 341 6.00 -22.17 32.03
N MET A 342 7.05 -22.69 32.66
CA MET A 342 7.26 -24.12 32.89
C MET A 342 6.34 -24.71 33.98
N GLN A 343 5.57 -23.89 34.69
CA GLN A 343 4.54 -24.30 35.64
C GLN A 343 3.13 -24.28 35.03
N TRP A 344 2.97 -23.76 33.82
CA TRP A 344 1.68 -23.60 33.16
C TRP A 344 1.07 -24.95 32.76
N LYS A 345 -0.17 -25.20 33.20
CA LYS A 345 -0.96 -26.37 32.80
C LYS A 345 -1.69 -26.08 31.50
N THR A 346 -0.95 -26.11 30.39
CA THR A 346 -1.44 -25.80 29.03
C THR A 346 -1.45 -27.02 28.11
N ASN A 347 -2.29 -26.99 27.07
CA ASN A 347 -2.24 -27.94 25.95
C ASN A 347 -0.91 -27.89 25.17
N VAL A 348 -0.20 -26.75 25.22
CA VAL A 348 1.13 -26.56 24.63
C VAL A 348 2.21 -26.98 25.64
N ASN A 349 3.14 -27.84 25.21
CA ASN A 349 4.33 -28.19 25.98
C ASN A 349 5.44 -27.15 25.73
N PHE A 350 5.52 -26.14 26.60
CA PHE A 350 6.52 -25.08 26.46
C PHE A 350 7.96 -25.51 26.75
N GLU A 351 8.19 -26.58 27.52
CA GLU A 351 9.52 -27.17 27.70
C GLU A 351 10.07 -27.69 26.37
N LYS A 352 9.22 -28.37 25.57
CA LYS A 352 9.58 -28.81 24.23
C LYS A 352 9.73 -27.65 23.25
N VAL A 353 8.90 -26.60 23.33
CA VAL A 353 9.00 -25.42 22.45
C VAL A 353 10.30 -24.64 22.68
N THR A 354 10.80 -24.57 23.91
CA THR A 354 11.97 -23.75 24.26
C THR A 354 13.31 -24.45 24.07
N LYS A 355 13.32 -25.79 24.18
CA LYS A 355 14.47 -26.64 23.82
C LYS A 355 14.64 -26.78 22.30
N ASP A 356 15.83 -27.27 21.91
CA ASP A 356 16.17 -27.73 20.55
C ASP A 356 15.85 -26.74 19.41
N ASP A 357 15.87 -25.44 19.72
CA ASP A 357 15.50 -24.33 18.84
C ASP A 357 14.06 -24.41 18.24
N GLU A 358 13.17 -25.24 18.79
CA GLU A 358 11.81 -25.41 18.25
C GLU A 358 11.00 -24.11 18.21
N TYR A 359 11.27 -23.16 19.11
CA TYR A 359 10.61 -21.85 19.16
C TYR A 359 10.80 -21.04 17.87
N GLN A 360 11.88 -21.27 17.11
CA GLN A 360 12.14 -20.54 15.85
C GLN A 360 11.09 -20.84 14.78
N LYS A 361 10.41 -22.00 14.83
CA LYS A 361 9.41 -22.39 13.81
C LYS A 361 8.15 -21.53 13.84
N TYR A 362 7.87 -20.82 14.93
CA TYR A 362 6.74 -19.89 15.10
C TYR A 362 7.01 -18.49 14.55
N PHE A 363 8.19 -18.26 13.99
CA PHE A 363 8.53 -17.06 13.21
C PHE A 363 8.78 -17.45 11.76
N VAL A 364 8.64 -16.50 10.83
CA VAL A 364 9.09 -16.74 9.44
C VAL A 364 10.61 -16.74 9.41
N LYS A 365 11.20 -17.82 8.92
CA LYS A 365 12.66 -18.00 8.94
C LYS A 365 13.34 -17.05 7.97
N ILE A 366 14.32 -16.28 8.44
CA ILE A 366 15.15 -15.47 7.54
C ILE A 366 16.34 -16.32 7.05
N ALA A 367 16.46 -16.50 5.74
CA ALA A 367 17.62 -17.14 5.11
C ALA A 367 18.79 -16.15 4.92
N GLY A 368 18.50 -14.85 4.92
CA GLY A 368 19.47 -13.76 4.97
C GLY A 368 18.84 -12.45 4.47
N ASP A 369 19.58 -11.36 4.65
CA ASP A 369 19.13 -10.00 4.39
C ASP A 369 20.20 -9.16 3.68
N TYR A 370 19.80 -7.99 3.16
CA TYR A 370 20.70 -7.01 2.58
C TYR A 370 20.21 -5.59 2.83
N GLN A 371 21.12 -4.74 3.29
CA GLN A 371 20.91 -3.33 3.52
C GLN A 371 21.48 -2.54 2.34
N GLY A 372 20.58 -2.07 1.47
CA GLY A 372 20.91 -1.41 0.22
C GLY A 372 20.96 0.11 0.33
N VAL A 373 20.65 0.76 -0.80
CA VAL A 373 20.76 2.21 -1.01
C VAL A 373 19.90 3.02 -0.02
N MET A 374 20.40 4.19 0.36
CA MET A 374 19.71 5.18 1.18
C MET A 374 19.19 6.34 0.31
N THR A 375 18.01 6.88 0.59
CA THR A 375 17.50 8.08 -0.09
C THR A 375 18.31 9.33 0.28
N LYS A 376 18.33 10.34 -0.60
CA LYS A 376 18.96 11.64 -0.31
C LYS A 376 18.29 12.32 0.89
N SER A 377 19.06 13.08 1.68
CA SER A 377 18.54 13.96 2.74
C SER A 377 17.86 15.21 2.15
N LYS A 378 16.92 15.81 2.90
CA LYS A 378 16.29 17.08 2.47
C LYS A 378 17.28 18.26 2.55
N PRO A 379 17.15 19.30 1.72
CA PRO A 379 17.86 20.56 1.89
C PRO A 379 17.60 21.23 3.25
N ARG A 380 18.53 22.08 3.70
CA ARG A 380 18.41 22.79 4.98
C ARG A 380 17.22 23.76 4.99
N ASP A 381 17.03 24.50 3.90
CA ASP A 381 15.92 25.44 3.66
C ASP A 381 14.61 24.77 3.22
N ALA A 382 14.58 23.44 3.06
CA ALA A 382 13.38 22.74 2.65
C ALA A 382 12.31 22.74 3.76
N VAL A 383 11.24 23.49 3.58
CA VAL A 383 10.16 23.70 4.57
C VAL A 383 8.88 22.93 4.21
N PRO A 384 8.20 22.28 5.16
CA PRO A 384 6.87 21.71 4.94
C PRO A 384 5.89 22.77 4.48
N THR A 385 5.18 22.54 3.37
CA THR A 385 4.29 23.54 2.77
C THR A 385 2.93 22.93 2.47
N THR A 386 1.90 23.41 3.15
CA THR A 386 0.49 23.02 2.93
C THR A 386 -0.17 23.86 1.85
N GLY A 387 -1.18 23.31 1.17
CA GLY A 387 -1.92 24.00 0.12
C GLY A 387 -1.31 23.86 -1.26
N LEU A 388 -0.38 22.91 -1.47
CA LEU A 388 0.18 22.61 -2.79
C LEU A 388 -0.77 21.81 -3.68
N PHE A 389 -1.88 21.28 -3.11
CA PHE A 389 -2.89 20.51 -3.84
C PHE A 389 -4.34 20.85 -3.49
N PHE A 390 -4.62 22.05 -2.96
CA PHE A 390 -5.99 22.47 -2.60
C PHE A 390 -6.24 23.95 -2.85
N HIS A 391 -7.45 24.29 -3.31
CA HIS A 391 -8.07 25.59 -3.03
C HIS A 391 -8.97 25.44 -1.78
N ASN A 392 -9.22 26.52 -1.04
CA ASN A 392 -10.04 26.46 0.18
C ASN A 392 -11.54 26.25 -0.12
N ARG A 393 -11.95 25.00 -0.37
CA ARG A 393 -13.34 24.53 -0.36
C ARG A 393 -13.43 23.09 0.20
N PRO A 394 -14.59 22.67 0.76
CA PRO A 394 -14.83 21.27 1.12
C PRO A 394 -14.66 20.33 -0.08
N ARG A 395 -14.31 19.07 0.20
CA ARG A 395 -14.03 18.05 -0.81
C ARG A 395 -15.25 17.13 -0.97
N ASP A 396 -15.54 16.77 -2.21
CA ASP A 396 -16.59 15.82 -2.60
C ASP A 396 -16.07 14.90 -3.72
N GLY A 397 -16.62 13.70 -3.85
CA GLY A 397 -16.24 12.70 -4.86
C GLY A 397 -14.99 11.87 -4.55
N GLY A 398 -15.15 10.55 -4.49
CA GLY A 398 -14.11 9.59 -4.13
C GLY A 398 -13.05 9.27 -5.22
N LEU A 399 -11.90 8.76 -4.77
CA LEU A 399 -10.83 8.23 -5.62
C LEU A 399 -11.06 6.75 -5.94
N LYS A 400 -10.57 6.29 -7.11
CA LYS A 400 -10.60 4.86 -7.51
C LYS A 400 -9.18 4.33 -7.64
N THR A 401 -8.93 3.13 -7.11
CA THR A 401 -7.66 2.41 -7.24
C THR A 401 -7.70 1.41 -8.41
N HIS A 402 -6.53 1.10 -8.97
CA HIS A 402 -6.37 0.18 -10.11
C HIS A 402 -5.35 -0.90 -9.80
N GLN A 403 -5.59 -2.12 -10.30
CA GLN A 403 -4.97 -3.37 -9.83
C GLN A 403 -4.27 -4.15 -10.95
N ILE A 404 -3.29 -4.96 -10.60
CA ILE A 404 -2.50 -5.76 -11.54
C ILE A 404 -3.20 -7.12 -11.77
N PRO A 405 -3.24 -7.66 -13.00
CA PRO A 405 -3.64 -9.05 -13.22
C PRO A 405 -2.66 -9.98 -12.48
N GLY A 406 -3.16 -10.77 -11.54
CA GLY A 406 -2.31 -11.64 -10.71
C GLY A 406 -1.59 -10.95 -9.54
N SER A 407 -1.84 -9.67 -9.27
CA SER A 407 -1.68 -9.18 -7.88
C SER A 407 -2.89 -9.59 -7.06
N ASP A 408 -2.68 -9.79 -5.77
CA ASP A 408 -3.74 -9.89 -4.76
C ASP A 408 -4.73 -8.71 -4.88
N SER A 409 -5.87 -8.94 -5.54
CA SER A 409 -6.87 -7.93 -5.91
C SER A 409 -7.79 -7.51 -4.77
N THR A 410 -7.47 -7.92 -3.55
CA THR A 410 -8.40 -7.95 -2.44
C THR A 410 -8.25 -6.75 -1.52
N ARG A 411 -7.02 -6.24 -1.34
CA ARG A 411 -6.66 -5.07 -0.50
C ARG A 411 -7.35 -3.74 -0.85
N ASP A 412 -8.03 -3.69 -1.99
CA ASP A 412 -8.59 -2.48 -2.62
C ASP A 412 -10.10 -2.62 -2.95
N ARG A 413 -10.76 -3.74 -2.57
CA ARG A 413 -12.16 -4.02 -2.91
C ARG A 413 -12.98 -4.45 -1.70
N GLY A 414 -13.91 -3.59 -1.26
CA GLY A 414 -14.97 -3.93 -0.30
C GLY A 414 -15.14 -2.90 0.81
N ASP A 415 -16.23 -2.13 0.73
CA ASP A 415 -16.63 -1.04 1.65
C ASP A 415 -17.08 -1.52 3.05
N VAL A 416 -16.61 -2.71 3.46
CA VAL A 416 -17.09 -3.49 4.62
C VAL A 416 -16.00 -4.41 5.17
N THR A 417 -15.21 -5.04 4.31
CA THR A 417 -14.43 -6.25 4.66
C THR A 417 -12.94 -6.01 4.85
N ARG A 418 -12.42 -4.80 4.60
CA ARG A 418 -11.01 -4.42 4.81
C ARG A 418 -10.86 -2.99 5.33
N PRO A 419 -9.69 -2.64 5.91
CA PRO A 419 -9.38 -1.27 6.31
C PRO A 419 -9.35 -0.32 5.10
N ILE A 420 -10.31 0.59 5.07
CA ILE A 420 -10.28 1.80 4.24
C ILE A 420 -9.18 2.74 4.79
N GLU A 421 -8.75 3.77 4.06
CA GLU A 421 -7.83 4.79 4.61
C GLU A 421 -8.53 5.63 5.72
N PRO A 422 -7.79 6.18 6.70
CA PRO A 422 -8.39 6.95 7.79
C PRO A 422 -9.05 8.24 7.28
N THR A 423 -10.33 8.43 7.65
CA THR A 423 -11.06 9.68 7.46
C THR A 423 -10.24 10.83 8.05
N VAL A 424 -9.99 11.87 7.25
CA VAL A 424 -9.02 12.94 7.60
C VAL A 424 -9.58 13.87 8.67
N THR A 425 -9.57 13.42 9.91
CA THR A 425 -9.75 14.26 11.09
C THR A 425 -8.59 15.26 11.17
N GLN A 426 -8.92 16.54 11.37
CA GLN A 426 -7.91 17.61 11.45
C GLN A 426 -7.26 17.65 12.83
N ASP A 427 -6.52 16.61 13.20
CA ASP A 427 -5.59 16.73 14.32
C ASP A 427 -4.51 17.76 13.96
N ARG A 428 -4.46 18.83 14.75
CA ARG A 428 -3.52 19.96 14.65
C ARG A 428 -2.34 19.82 15.64
N SER A 429 -2.29 18.76 16.44
CA SER A 429 -1.28 18.52 17.48
C SER A 429 -0.14 17.58 17.06
N ALA A 430 -0.26 16.92 15.91
CA ALA A 430 0.74 15.97 15.42
C ALA A 430 2.14 16.60 15.31
N ALA A 431 3.12 15.97 15.95
CA ALA A 431 4.51 16.44 15.97
C ALA A 431 5.09 16.60 14.55
N PRO A 432 5.95 17.62 14.30
CA PRO A 432 6.46 17.89 12.96
C PRO A 432 7.24 16.70 12.42
N ARG A 433 6.85 16.23 11.23
CA ARG A 433 7.49 15.09 10.55
C ARG A 433 9.00 15.33 10.40
N SER A 434 9.80 14.31 10.68
CA SER A 434 11.27 14.39 10.67
C SER A 434 11.89 14.34 9.26
N TYR A 435 11.17 13.80 8.26
CA TYR A 435 11.60 13.64 6.85
C TYR A 435 12.97 12.95 6.67
N ARG A 436 13.35 12.08 7.61
CA ARG A 436 14.64 11.36 7.62
C ARG A 436 14.88 10.56 6.34
N PRO A 437 16.15 10.35 5.94
CA PRO A 437 16.51 9.38 4.91
C PRO A 437 15.94 7.99 5.22
N LYS A 438 15.70 7.23 4.15
CA LYS A 438 15.25 5.84 4.24
C LYS A 438 16.23 4.90 3.59
N ARG A 439 16.48 3.76 4.23
CA ARG A 439 17.33 2.68 3.71
C ARG A 439 16.48 1.59 3.08
N ARG A 440 16.81 1.18 1.85
CA ARG A 440 16.23 -0.01 1.23
C ARG A 440 16.74 -1.25 1.95
N TYR A 441 15.83 -2.15 2.29
CA TYR A 441 16.12 -3.39 3.01
C TYR A 441 15.45 -4.54 2.28
N ILE A 442 16.24 -5.56 1.95
CA ILE A 442 15.78 -6.77 1.25
C ILE A 442 15.93 -7.96 2.21
N VAL A 443 14.93 -8.83 2.28
CA VAL A 443 14.95 -10.04 3.11
C VAL A 443 14.54 -11.25 2.26
N VAL A 444 15.29 -12.34 2.36
CA VAL A 444 14.96 -13.62 1.73
C VAL A 444 14.50 -14.60 2.81
N TYR A 445 13.28 -15.11 2.69
CA TYR A 445 12.72 -16.17 3.54
C TYR A 445 12.61 -17.45 2.71
N PRO A 446 13.11 -18.61 3.18
CA PRO A 446 13.06 -19.87 2.43
C PRO A 446 11.66 -20.51 2.47
N GLU A 447 10.74 -19.92 3.22
CA GLU A 447 9.36 -20.33 3.43
C GLU A 447 8.44 -19.40 2.63
N ILE A 448 7.53 -19.97 1.84
CA ILE A 448 6.45 -19.21 1.20
C ILE A 448 5.20 -19.45 2.05
N CYS A 449 4.63 -18.36 2.57
CA CYS A 449 3.49 -18.38 3.49
C CYS A 449 2.32 -17.55 2.93
N THR A 450 1.10 -17.87 3.34
CA THR A 450 -0.14 -17.14 3.01
C THR A 450 -0.55 -16.25 4.20
N ALA A 451 -1.14 -15.08 3.99
CA ALA A 451 -1.58 -14.23 5.09
C ALA A 451 -2.87 -14.77 5.75
N LEU A 452 -3.07 -14.53 7.05
CA LEU A 452 -4.25 -14.99 7.79
C LEU A 452 -5.57 -14.45 7.21
N HIS A 453 -5.56 -13.27 6.59
CA HIS A 453 -6.77 -12.74 5.93
C HIS A 453 -7.18 -13.51 4.67
N ASP A 454 -6.30 -14.32 4.08
CA ASP A 454 -6.58 -15.18 2.91
C ASP A 454 -6.76 -16.65 3.31
N ALA A 455 -6.92 -16.93 4.62
CA ALA A 455 -7.23 -18.26 5.12
C ALA A 455 -8.59 -18.76 4.60
N VAL A 456 -8.63 -20.02 4.13
CA VAL A 456 -9.78 -20.62 3.43
C VAL A 456 -10.82 -21.27 4.34
N ASN A 457 -10.49 -21.59 5.60
CA ASN A 457 -11.39 -22.24 6.55
C ASN A 457 -11.04 -21.90 8.01
N LEU A 458 -11.94 -22.20 8.95
CA LEU A 458 -11.79 -21.82 10.36
C LEU A 458 -10.63 -22.59 11.03
N LYS A 459 -10.49 -23.88 10.75
CA LYS A 459 -9.44 -24.76 11.28
C LYS A 459 -8.05 -24.21 10.99
N THR A 460 -7.78 -23.80 9.74
CA THR A 460 -6.52 -23.16 9.34
C THR A 460 -6.33 -21.81 10.03
N SER A 461 -7.40 -21.00 10.09
CA SER A 461 -7.37 -19.67 10.71
C SER A 461 -7.03 -19.73 12.20
N PHE A 462 -7.69 -20.59 12.96
CA PHE A 462 -7.44 -20.75 14.40
C PHE A 462 -6.14 -21.50 14.69
N LYS A 463 -5.68 -22.40 13.81
CA LYS A 463 -4.34 -23.00 13.91
C LYS A 463 -3.23 -21.96 13.70
N ALA A 464 -3.46 -20.98 12.82
CA ALA A 464 -2.54 -19.86 12.64
C ALA A 464 -2.49 -18.94 13.87
N LEU A 465 -3.65 -18.67 14.49
CA LEU A 465 -3.74 -17.92 15.74
C LEU A 465 -3.07 -18.64 16.92
N GLU A 466 -3.18 -19.97 17.03
CA GLU A 466 -2.43 -20.74 18.03
C GLU A 466 -0.92 -20.56 17.85
N GLY A 467 -0.41 -20.64 16.61
CA GLY A 467 1.01 -20.41 16.31
C GLY A 467 1.47 -18.99 16.62
N ALA A 468 0.66 -17.98 16.31
CA ALA A 468 0.92 -16.58 16.65
C ALA A 468 0.91 -16.33 18.17
N LEU A 469 -0.01 -16.95 18.91
CA LEU A 469 -0.06 -16.87 20.37
C LEU A 469 1.18 -17.53 21.02
N ILE A 470 1.66 -18.64 20.48
CA ILE A 470 2.93 -19.24 20.91
C ILE A 470 4.11 -18.30 20.59
N ALA A 471 4.12 -17.63 19.44
CA ALA A 471 5.09 -16.58 19.14
C ALA A 471 5.04 -15.40 20.13
N LEU A 472 3.85 -15.00 20.61
CA LEU A 472 3.70 -13.99 21.67
C LEU A 472 4.23 -14.49 23.03
N VAL A 473 4.07 -15.76 23.38
CA VAL A 473 4.71 -16.35 24.57
C VAL A 473 6.24 -16.34 24.41
N ILE A 474 6.77 -16.62 23.22
CA ILE A 474 8.21 -16.55 22.95
C ILE A 474 8.72 -15.10 23.01
N LEU A 475 7.94 -14.11 22.56
CA LEU A 475 8.25 -12.69 22.72
C LEU A 475 8.20 -12.23 24.18
N PHE A 476 7.26 -12.74 24.99
CA PHE A 476 7.27 -12.58 26.44
C PHE A 476 8.54 -13.17 27.07
N ILE A 477 8.95 -14.38 26.68
CA ILE A 477 10.23 -15.00 27.08
C ILE A 477 11.44 -14.19 26.57
N ALA A 478 11.33 -13.46 25.46
CA ALA A 478 12.35 -12.53 24.99
C ALA A 478 12.29 -11.11 25.61
N GLY A 479 11.30 -10.81 26.45
CA GLY A 479 11.13 -9.49 27.09
C GLY A 479 10.70 -8.37 26.12
N ARG A 480 10.07 -8.75 25.01
CA ARG A 480 9.81 -7.88 23.86
C ARG A 480 8.33 -7.89 23.46
N LEU A 481 7.86 -6.77 22.91
CA LEU A 481 6.50 -6.57 22.39
C LEU A 481 6.51 -6.56 20.87
N HIS A 482 5.45 -7.05 20.22
CA HIS A 482 5.30 -6.97 18.76
C HIS A 482 4.77 -5.60 18.30
N ARG A 483 3.73 -5.10 18.97
CA ARG A 483 3.10 -3.78 18.78
C ARG A 483 2.34 -3.55 17.46
N ASP A 484 2.43 -4.45 16.47
CA ASP A 484 1.63 -4.41 15.23
C ASP A 484 1.07 -5.81 14.87
N ILE A 485 0.32 -6.40 15.79
CA ILE A 485 -0.38 -7.67 15.55
C ILE A 485 -1.58 -7.44 14.62
N SER A 486 -1.54 -8.08 13.45
CA SER A 486 -2.55 -7.92 12.40
C SER A 486 -2.73 -9.21 11.58
N THR A 487 -3.84 -9.30 10.84
CA THR A 487 -4.10 -10.40 9.88
C THR A 487 -3.14 -10.40 8.69
N GLY A 488 -2.32 -9.36 8.50
CA GLY A 488 -1.24 -9.33 7.52
C GLY A 488 0.10 -9.84 8.07
N ASN A 489 0.33 -9.71 9.38
CA ASN A 489 1.60 -10.04 10.03
C ASN A 489 1.59 -11.46 10.64
N ILE A 490 0.41 -12.05 10.83
CA ILE A 490 0.23 -13.49 11.09
C ILE A 490 0.11 -14.24 9.76
N LEU A 491 1.03 -15.17 9.51
CA LEU A 491 1.09 -15.97 8.30
C LEU A 491 0.86 -17.47 8.56
N ILE A 492 0.36 -18.16 7.55
CA ILE A 492 0.12 -19.59 7.48
C ILE A 492 1.23 -20.22 6.64
N PHE A 493 1.98 -21.14 7.24
CA PHE A 493 2.90 -22.04 6.53
C PHE A 493 2.34 -23.45 6.50
N VAL A 494 2.49 -24.13 5.36
CA VAL A 494 2.01 -25.50 5.13
C VAL A 494 3.16 -26.35 4.62
N ASP A 495 3.48 -27.42 5.33
CA ASP A 495 4.48 -28.41 4.93
C ASP A 495 3.87 -29.82 4.95
N GLY A 496 3.61 -30.37 3.76
CA GLY A 496 2.74 -31.53 3.60
C GLY A 496 1.34 -31.26 4.15
N GLU A 497 0.92 -32.06 5.14
CA GLU A 497 -0.34 -31.89 5.87
C GLU A 497 -0.21 -30.96 7.10
N THR A 498 1.01 -30.50 7.43
CA THR A 498 1.29 -29.74 8.67
C THR A 498 1.04 -28.25 8.46
N VAL A 499 0.00 -27.72 9.12
CA VAL A 499 -0.29 -26.27 9.17
C VAL A 499 0.35 -25.64 10.41
N THR A 500 1.18 -24.62 10.20
CA THR A 500 1.86 -23.85 11.27
C THR A 500 1.58 -22.36 11.14
N GLY A 501 1.11 -21.73 12.21
CA GLY A 501 1.05 -20.27 12.32
C GLY A 501 2.42 -19.67 12.61
N LYS A 502 2.78 -18.63 11.87
CA LYS A 502 4.07 -17.91 11.99
C LYS A 502 3.85 -16.41 12.14
N LEU A 503 4.60 -15.79 13.04
CA LEU A 503 4.64 -14.33 13.21
C LEU A 503 5.73 -13.72 12.29
N SER A 504 5.43 -12.55 11.73
CA SER A 504 6.27 -11.81 10.78
C SER A 504 6.26 -10.30 11.05
N ASP A 505 6.96 -9.52 10.22
CA ASP A 505 7.08 -8.05 10.31
C ASP A 505 7.63 -7.53 11.64
N LEU A 506 8.71 -8.15 12.12
CA LEU A 506 9.32 -7.86 13.42
C LEU A 506 9.96 -6.46 13.53
N GLU A 507 9.88 -5.62 12.50
CA GLU A 507 10.52 -4.29 12.47
C GLU A 507 9.97 -3.28 13.50
N TYR A 508 8.80 -3.54 14.09
CA TYR A 508 8.28 -2.77 15.23
C TYR A 508 8.66 -3.32 16.60
N VAL A 509 9.30 -4.50 16.69
CA VAL A 509 9.54 -5.14 17.99
C VAL A 509 10.45 -4.29 18.87
N LYS A 510 10.03 -4.06 20.12
CA LYS A 510 10.78 -3.29 21.14
C LYS A 510 10.83 -4.04 22.47
N GLU A 511 11.84 -3.74 23.27
CA GLU A 511 11.90 -4.19 24.67
C GLU A 511 10.81 -3.51 25.50
N PHE A 512 10.23 -4.26 26.42
CA PHE A 512 9.21 -3.78 27.34
C PHE A 512 9.73 -2.62 28.20
N GLY A 513 8.85 -1.65 28.51
CA GLY A 513 9.18 -0.46 29.30
C GLY A 513 9.86 0.70 28.55
N LEU A 514 10.38 0.50 27.33
CA LEU A 514 11.08 1.56 26.57
C LEU A 514 10.16 2.48 25.73
N THR A 515 8.84 2.22 25.67
CA THR A 515 7.92 2.90 24.72
C THR A 515 6.64 3.41 25.37
N THR A 516 6.32 4.70 25.16
CA THR A 516 4.98 5.27 25.46
C THR A 516 4.12 5.27 24.20
N ALA A 517 2.80 5.14 24.33
CA ALA A 517 1.89 4.99 23.18
C ALA A 517 2.01 6.09 22.10
N HIS A 518 2.33 7.33 22.49
CA HIS A 518 2.47 8.47 21.57
C HIS A 518 3.88 8.64 20.95
N SER A 519 4.85 7.79 21.29
CA SER A 519 6.25 7.96 20.85
C SER A 519 6.56 7.39 19.46
N ASP A 520 5.62 6.66 18.86
CA ASP A 520 5.77 5.96 17.57
C ASP A 520 4.46 6.12 16.79
N PRO A 521 4.37 7.01 15.77
CA PRO A 521 3.11 7.42 15.11
C PRO A 521 2.57 6.36 14.12
N LYS A 522 2.81 5.09 14.41
CA LYS A 522 2.32 3.90 13.70
C LYS A 522 1.86 2.82 14.69
N THR A 523 0.96 3.20 15.61
CA THR A 523 0.17 2.23 16.36
C THR A 523 -0.85 1.55 15.45
N GLY A 524 -0.43 0.47 14.79
CA GLY A 524 -1.29 -0.59 14.24
C GLY A 524 -2.32 -0.25 13.16
N THR A 525 -3.11 -1.27 12.82
CA THR A 525 -4.38 -1.13 12.09
C THR A 525 -5.51 -0.94 13.11
N PRO A 526 -6.32 0.15 13.10
CA PRO A 526 -7.27 0.46 14.18
C PRO A 526 -8.25 -0.69 14.52
N TYR A 527 -8.63 -1.47 13.50
CA TYR A 527 -9.42 -2.70 13.60
C TYR A 527 -8.96 -3.70 14.67
N PHE A 528 -7.65 -3.83 14.91
CA PHE A 528 -7.08 -4.82 15.82
C PHE A 528 -6.29 -4.20 16.99
N MET A 529 -6.20 -2.88 17.06
CA MET A 529 -5.51 -2.18 18.15
C MET A 529 -6.18 -2.44 19.52
N ALA A 530 -5.37 -2.56 20.58
CA ALA A 530 -5.88 -2.71 21.93
C ALA A 530 -6.66 -1.48 22.41
N LEU A 531 -7.67 -1.68 23.25
CA LEU A 531 -8.63 -0.64 23.64
C LEU A 531 -7.96 0.53 24.37
N GLU A 532 -6.98 0.28 25.24
CA GLU A 532 -6.20 1.33 25.93
C GLU A 532 -5.35 2.19 24.96
N LEU A 533 -4.92 1.61 23.85
CA LEU A 533 -4.15 2.31 22.81
C LEU A 533 -5.08 3.13 21.89
N LEU A 534 -6.33 2.70 21.72
CA LEU A 534 -7.38 3.44 20.99
C LEU A 534 -7.98 4.60 21.79
N THR A 535 -8.14 4.45 23.11
CA THR A 535 -8.63 5.53 23.99
C THR A 535 -7.52 6.45 24.47
N GLY A 536 -6.27 5.98 24.53
CA GLY A 536 -5.15 6.68 25.17
C GLY A 536 -5.19 6.64 26.70
N ALA A 537 -6.10 5.86 27.30
CA ALA A 537 -6.34 5.79 28.74
C ALA A 537 -6.49 4.33 29.22
N SER A 538 -6.18 4.07 30.50
CA SER A 538 -6.33 2.71 31.06
C SER A 538 -7.79 2.27 31.15
N LEU A 539 -8.07 0.97 31.03
CA LEU A 539 -9.44 0.46 31.09
C LEU A 539 -10.14 0.78 32.41
N ARG A 540 -9.40 0.81 33.53
CA ARG A 540 -9.92 1.21 34.84
C ARG A 540 -10.52 2.62 34.83
N THR A 541 -9.97 3.52 34.01
CA THR A 541 -10.42 4.91 33.88
C THR A 541 -11.41 5.17 32.74
N SER A 542 -11.43 4.31 31.71
CA SER A 542 -12.25 4.54 30.50
C SER A 542 -13.43 3.57 30.31
N HIS A 543 -13.51 2.46 31.06
CA HIS A 543 -14.60 1.50 30.94
C HIS A 543 -15.71 1.80 31.97
N PRO A 544 -16.99 2.03 31.58
CA PRO A 544 -18.05 2.46 32.50
C PRO A 544 -18.19 1.60 33.76
N ARG A 545 -18.22 0.27 33.62
CA ARG A 545 -18.38 -0.64 34.77
C ARG A 545 -17.16 -0.75 35.69
N ALA A 546 -15.98 -0.32 35.23
CA ALA A 546 -14.80 -0.25 36.11
C ALA A 546 -14.87 0.98 37.04
N LEU A 547 -15.70 1.97 36.69
CA LEU A 547 -16.10 3.05 37.58
C LEU A 547 -17.25 2.61 38.49
N ASP A 548 -18.22 1.82 38.00
CA ASP A 548 -19.30 1.27 38.84
C ASP A 548 -18.75 0.50 40.06
N ASP A 549 -17.75 -0.37 39.90
CA ASP A 549 -17.12 -1.07 41.05
C ASP A 549 -16.41 -0.13 42.04
N ALA A 550 -15.93 1.03 41.58
CA ALA A 550 -15.39 2.08 42.45
C ALA A 550 -16.49 2.93 43.12
N PHE A 551 -17.71 2.92 42.57
CA PHE A 551 -18.89 3.63 43.10
C PHE A 551 -19.84 2.74 43.89
N PHE A 552 -19.74 1.41 43.83
CA PHE A 552 -20.68 0.48 44.49
C PHE A 552 -20.60 0.46 46.03
N THR A 553 -19.77 1.32 46.63
CA THR A 553 -19.91 1.77 48.02
C THR A 553 -21.10 2.74 48.23
N GLY A 554 -21.82 3.16 47.19
CA GLY A 554 -22.87 4.18 47.30
C GLY A 554 -23.87 4.29 46.13
N ALA A 555 -24.89 3.43 46.15
CA ALA A 555 -26.17 3.52 45.42
C ALA A 555 -26.18 3.31 43.89
N ALA A 556 -27.36 2.98 43.34
CA ALA A 556 -27.57 2.58 41.95
C ALA A 556 -28.46 3.57 41.16
N ALA A 557 -28.22 3.69 39.85
CA ALA A 557 -29.01 4.49 38.92
C ALA A 557 -29.13 3.83 37.53
N GLY A 558 -30.09 4.28 36.71
CA GLY A 558 -30.50 3.62 35.47
C GLY A 558 -29.69 3.96 34.21
N SER A 559 -29.83 3.11 33.18
CA SER A 559 -28.98 3.02 31.98
C SER A 559 -28.88 4.29 31.12
N THR A 560 -29.81 5.23 31.20
CA THR A 560 -29.82 6.43 30.33
C THR A 560 -28.87 7.52 30.84
N ALA A 561 -28.62 7.60 32.15
CA ALA A 561 -27.77 8.64 32.75
C ALA A 561 -26.27 8.44 32.46
N VAL A 562 -25.87 7.24 32.06
CA VAL A 562 -24.47 6.88 31.78
C VAL A 562 -23.90 7.68 30.61
N PHE A 563 -24.69 7.94 29.57
CA PHE A 563 -24.21 8.54 28.32
C PHE A 563 -23.79 10.02 28.49
N GLU A 564 -24.61 10.86 29.13
CA GLU A 564 -24.25 12.27 29.38
C GLU A 564 -23.08 12.42 30.39
N HIS A 565 -22.83 11.39 31.20
CA HIS A 565 -21.68 11.33 32.08
C HIS A 565 -20.41 10.87 31.34
N PHE A 566 -20.55 10.03 30.31
CA PHE A 566 -19.44 9.49 29.53
C PHE A 566 -18.70 10.56 28.71
N ASP A 567 -19.42 11.49 28.06
CA ASP A 567 -18.79 12.62 27.35
C ASP A 567 -18.07 13.59 28.31
N LYS A 568 -18.57 13.74 29.54
CA LYS A 568 -17.90 14.49 30.62
C LYS A 568 -16.67 13.78 31.17
N LEU A 569 -16.68 12.44 31.23
CA LEU A 569 -15.51 11.64 31.59
C LEU A 569 -14.44 11.68 30.49
N LEU A 570 -14.80 11.51 29.22
CA LEU A 570 -13.88 11.60 28.08
C LEU A 570 -13.18 12.97 28.00
N SER A 571 -13.85 14.05 28.41
CA SER A 571 -13.24 15.38 28.51
C SER A 571 -12.43 15.62 29.80
N ALA A 572 -12.69 14.88 30.88
CA ALA A 572 -11.91 14.90 32.12
C ALA A 572 -10.66 13.99 32.09
N VAL A 573 -10.63 12.97 31.23
CA VAL A 573 -9.49 12.03 31.03
C VAL A 573 -8.21 12.71 30.52
N SER A 574 -8.29 13.99 30.12
CA SER A 574 -7.16 14.83 29.65
C SER A 574 -5.96 14.91 30.61
N ASP A 575 -6.14 14.69 31.92
CA ASP A 575 -5.07 14.74 32.93
C ASP A 575 -4.52 13.35 33.34
N SER A 576 -4.86 12.28 32.61
CA SER A 576 -4.50 10.90 32.97
C SER A 576 -3.05 10.49 32.65
N LYS A 577 -2.55 9.46 33.37
CA LYS A 577 -1.22 8.88 33.12
C LYS A 577 -1.15 8.28 31.71
N LYS A 578 -0.16 8.69 30.90
CA LYS A 578 0.07 8.16 29.54
C LYS A 578 0.15 6.63 29.52
N VAL A 579 -0.63 5.99 28.67
CA VAL A 579 -0.59 4.53 28.45
C VAL A 579 0.78 4.09 27.93
N VAL A 580 1.27 2.98 28.49
CA VAL A 580 2.52 2.32 28.14
C VAL A 580 2.19 1.02 27.41
N CYS A 581 2.82 0.81 26.25
CA CYS A 581 2.63 -0.42 25.47
C CYS A 581 3.07 -1.64 26.28
N ASN A 582 2.24 -2.69 26.33
CA ASN A 582 2.50 -3.87 27.16
C ASN A 582 2.04 -5.18 26.51
N PHE A 583 2.45 -6.32 27.08
CA PHE A 583 2.23 -7.66 26.51
C PHE A 583 0.75 -8.01 26.28
N GLN A 584 -0.15 -7.43 27.07
CA GLN A 584 -1.58 -7.72 26.94
C GLN A 584 -2.22 -6.99 25.75
N HIS A 585 -1.62 -5.91 25.25
CA HIS A 585 -2.08 -5.25 24.02
C HIS A 585 -1.95 -6.19 22.81
N ASP A 586 -0.83 -6.91 22.69
CA ASP A 586 -0.63 -7.91 21.62
C ASP A 586 -1.59 -9.11 21.75
N LEU A 587 -1.93 -9.52 22.98
CA LEU A 587 -2.92 -10.58 23.24
C LEU A 587 -4.35 -10.14 22.88
N GLU A 588 -4.70 -8.89 23.18
CA GLU A 588 -6.01 -8.31 22.84
C GLU A 588 -6.18 -8.18 21.32
N SER A 589 -5.12 -7.85 20.58
CA SER A 589 -5.13 -7.89 19.11
C SER A 589 -5.42 -9.29 18.56
N ILE A 590 -4.90 -10.36 19.19
CA ILE A 590 -5.25 -11.74 18.82
C ILE A 590 -6.74 -12.04 19.10
N PHE A 591 -7.33 -11.54 20.19
CA PHE A 591 -8.77 -11.64 20.45
C PHE A 591 -9.61 -10.91 19.39
N TRP A 592 -9.28 -9.67 19.04
CA TRP A 592 -9.98 -8.93 17.99
C TRP A 592 -9.90 -9.64 16.64
N ILE A 593 -8.75 -10.22 16.28
CA ILE A 593 -8.62 -11.01 15.03
C ILE A 593 -9.49 -12.27 15.07
N ALA A 594 -9.55 -13.00 16.19
CA ALA A 594 -10.39 -14.19 16.34
C ALA A 594 -11.89 -13.85 16.18
N LEU A 595 -12.34 -12.75 16.79
CA LEU A 595 -13.71 -12.26 16.68
C LEU A 595 -14.04 -11.75 15.26
N TRP A 596 -13.09 -11.06 14.61
CA TRP A 596 -13.21 -10.62 13.21
C TRP A 596 -13.36 -11.80 12.23
N ILE A 597 -12.63 -12.90 12.43
CA ILE A 597 -12.75 -14.10 11.58
C ILE A 597 -14.18 -14.64 11.62
N ILE A 598 -14.76 -14.85 12.81
CA ILE A 598 -16.10 -15.46 12.91
C ILE A 598 -17.24 -14.50 12.58
N LEU A 599 -17.01 -13.18 12.63
CA LEU A 599 -18.03 -12.17 12.29
C LEU A 599 -17.96 -11.69 10.85
N ALA A 600 -16.79 -11.23 10.38
CA ALA A 600 -16.62 -10.55 9.11
C ALA A 600 -16.19 -11.48 7.95
N ARG A 601 -15.44 -12.55 8.23
CA ARG A 601 -14.98 -13.49 7.19
C ARG A 601 -15.94 -14.64 6.93
N VAL A 602 -16.89 -14.93 7.83
CA VAL A 602 -17.93 -15.94 7.59
C VAL A 602 -18.95 -15.42 6.58
N ASN A 603 -19.39 -16.27 5.66
CA ASN A 603 -20.38 -15.91 4.64
C ASN A 603 -21.82 -15.87 5.20
N TYR A 604 -22.10 -14.95 6.13
CA TYR A 604 -23.41 -14.78 6.76
C TYR A 604 -23.69 -13.31 7.13
N LYS A 605 -24.71 -12.72 6.49
CA LYS A 605 -24.98 -11.26 6.51
C LYS A 605 -25.16 -10.65 7.91
N SER A 606 -25.82 -11.35 8.84
CA SER A 606 -26.07 -10.82 10.20
C SER A 606 -24.76 -10.63 10.97
N SER A 607 -23.85 -11.61 10.90
CA SER A 607 -22.52 -11.52 11.51
C SER A 607 -21.69 -10.39 10.90
N GLN A 608 -21.76 -10.21 9.58
CA GLN A 608 -21.06 -9.14 8.86
C GLN A 608 -21.63 -7.75 9.19
N ALA A 609 -22.95 -7.63 9.37
CA ALA A 609 -23.59 -6.39 9.77
C ALA A 609 -23.16 -5.98 11.19
N TYR A 610 -23.16 -6.93 12.14
CA TYR A 610 -22.66 -6.70 13.50
C TYR A 610 -21.17 -6.37 13.52
N ALA A 611 -20.37 -6.98 12.63
CA ALA A 611 -18.95 -6.64 12.48
C ALA A 611 -18.74 -5.14 12.19
N LYS A 612 -19.57 -4.51 11.34
CA LYS A 612 -19.43 -3.07 10.99
C LYS A 612 -19.49 -2.14 12.21
N LEU A 613 -20.21 -2.54 13.26
CA LEU A 613 -20.38 -1.73 14.49
C LEU A 613 -19.14 -1.81 15.41
N ILE A 614 -18.34 -2.87 15.29
CA ILE A 614 -17.13 -3.09 16.10
C ILE A 614 -15.88 -2.58 15.37
N TYR A 615 -15.87 -2.76 14.05
CA TYR A 615 -14.70 -2.66 13.19
C TYR A 615 -14.76 -1.41 12.30
N VAL A 616 -14.57 -0.25 12.93
CA VAL A 616 -14.45 1.06 12.26
C VAL A 616 -12.99 1.44 12.03
N ASN A 617 -12.72 2.23 10.98
CA ASN A 617 -11.37 2.75 10.69
C ASN A 617 -11.14 4.14 11.31
N GLU A 618 -11.32 4.25 12.62
CA GLU A 618 -11.04 5.47 13.38
C GLU A 618 -10.15 5.15 14.58
N ILE A 619 -9.36 6.14 15.02
CA ILE A 619 -8.61 6.07 16.30
C ILE A 619 -9.56 6.46 17.44
N ARG A 620 -10.68 5.72 17.51
CA ARG A 620 -11.78 5.85 18.47
C ARG A 620 -12.43 4.47 18.61
N ALA A 621 -12.73 4.04 19.83
CA ALA A 621 -13.48 2.81 20.06
C ALA A 621 -14.99 3.09 19.97
N THR A 622 -15.75 2.20 19.32
CA THR A 622 -17.21 2.26 19.31
C THR A 622 -17.79 1.77 20.64
N PRO A 623 -19.04 2.15 21.00
CA PRO A 623 -19.72 1.62 22.18
C PRO A 623 -19.75 0.08 22.19
N GLU A 624 -20.00 -0.55 21.05
CA GLU A 624 -19.98 -2.00 20.88
C GLU A 624 -18.61 -2.59 21.22
N ARG A 625 -17.54 -2.00 20.68
CA ARG A 625 -16.17 -2.46 20.96
C ARG A 625 -15.78 -2.31 22.43
N ILE A 626 -16.20 -1.23 23.09
CA ILE A 626 -15.98 -1.02 24.53
C ILE A 626 -16.71 -2.12 25.34
N ASN A 627 -18.00 -2.36 25.05
CA ASN A 627 -18.80 -3.34 25.80
C ASN A 627 -18.36 -4.80 25.58
N ILE A 628 -17.75 -5.12 24.42
CA ILE A 628 -17.23 -6.46 24.13
C ILE A 628 -16.03 -6.81 25.02
N LEU A 629 -15.14 -5.86 25.30
CA LEU A 629 -13.98 -6.06 26.18
C LEU A 629 -14.33 -5.63 27.62
N GLY A 630 -15.32 -6.30 28.18
CA GLY A 630 -15.86 -6.05 29.51
C GLY A 630 -16.36 -7.35 30.18
N PRO A 631 -17.27 -7.25 31.16
CA PRO A 631 -17.79 -8.41 31.89
C PRO A 631 -18.48 -9.45 30.99
N ASP A 632 -18.16 -10.73 31.26
CA ASP A 632 -18.53 -11.97 30.55
C ASP A 632 -20.00 -12.06 30.06
N THR A 633 -20.95 -11.40 30.74
CA THR A 633 -22.38 -11.42 30.37
C THR A 633 -22.67 -10.76 29.03
N TYR A 634 -22.06 -9.62 28.70
CA TYR A 634 -22.44 -8.85 27.50
C TYR A 634 -22.22 -9.66 26.21
N LEU A 635 -21.05 -10.31 26.08
CA LEU A 635 -20.74 -11.09 24.88
C LEU A 635 -21.51 -12.42 24.84
N ARG A 636 -21.89 -13.00 25.99
CA ARG A 636 -22.77 -14.17 26.04
C ARG A 636 -24.17 -13.89 25.54
N ASP A 637 -24.73 -12.73 25.87
CA ASP A 637 -26.10 -12.37 25.48
C ASP A 637 -26.17 -11.91 24.02
N THR A 638 -25.21 -11.10 23.56
CA THR A 638 -25.24 -10.47 22.23
C THR A 638 -24.73 -11.36 21.09
N LEU A 639 -23.64 -12.11 21.30
CA LEU A 639 -22.96 -12.83 20.22
C LEU A 639 -23.81 -13.98 19.61
N PRO A 640 -24.59 -14.78 20.37
CA PRO A 640 -25.46 -15.83 19.80
C PRO A 640 -26.64 -15.31 18.98
N GLN A 641 -26.95 -14.01 19.04
CA GLN A 641 -27.98 -13.37 18.21
C GLN A 641 -27.42 -12.99 16.83
N ASN A 642 -26.13 -12.66 16.79
CA ASN A 642 -25.44 -12.16 15.59
C ASN A 642 -24.63 -13.24 14.84
N LEU A 643 -24.24 -14.34 15.51
CA LEU A 643 -23.53 -15.46 14.89
C LEU A 643 -24.43 -16.39 14.04
N HIS A 644 -23.83 -16.94 12.98
CA HIS A 644 -24.37 -18.09 12.26
C HIS A 644 -24.64 -19.28 13.23
N PRO A 645 -25.75 -20.03 13.11
CA PRO A 645 -26.11 -21.09 14.06
C PRO A 645 -25.02 -22.12 14.38
N SER A 646 -24.25 -22.57 13.38
CA SER A 646 -23.15 -23.53 13.60
C SER A 646 -21.99 -22.98 14.44
N LEU A 647 -21.90 -21.65 14.59
CA LEU A 647 -20.82 -20.96 15.30
C LEU A 647 -21.17 -20.59 16.75
N LYS A 648 -22.40 -20.82 17.22
CA LYS A 648 -22.81 -20.45 18.59
C LYS A 648 -21.96 -21.10 19.69
N TYR A 649 -21.29 -22.21 19.38
CA TYR A 649 -20.32 -22.88 20.26
C TYR A 649 -19.03 -22.07 20.50
N PHE A 650 -18.72 -21.04 19.71
CA PHE A 650 -17.60 -20.12 19.97
C PHE A 650 -17.88 -19.18 21.15
N THR A 651 -19.15 -18.82 21.41
CA THR A 651 -19.50 -17.75 22.36
C THR A 651 -18.95 -17.96 23.78
N PRO A 652 -19.07 -19.14 24.43
CA PRO A 652 -18.58 -19.31 25.80
C PRO A 652 -17.06 -19.13 25.92
N ALA A 653 -16.32 -19.58 24.91
CA ALA A 653 -14.86 -19.44 24.86
C ALA A 653 -14.43 -17.99 24.60
N LEU A 654 -15.09 -17.28 23.68
CA LEU A 654 -14.77 -15.88 23.40
C LEU A 654 -15.17 -14.93 24.54
N ALA A 655 -16.30 -15.17 25.22
CA ALA A 655 -16.70 -14.39 26.38
C ALA A 655 -15.74 -14.62 27.57
N SER A 656 -15.35 -15.89 27.79
CA SER A 656 -14.30 -16.23 28.77
C SER A 656 -12.94 -15.59 28.43
N LEU A 657 -12.57 -15.48 27.16
CA LEU A 657 -11.34 -14.79 26.72
C LEU A 657 -11.42 -13.28 26.95
N ALA A 658 -12.52 -12.64 26.56
CA ALA A 658 -12.75 -11.21 26.78
C ALA A 658 -12.67 -10.85 28.27
N ALA A 659 -13.37 -11.61 29.12
CA ALA A 659 -13.33 -11.44 30.56
C ALA A 659 -11.93 -11.71 31.14
N THR A 660 -11.23 -12.76 30.69
CA THR A 660 -9.85 -13.06 31.11
C THR A 660 -8.90 -11.88 30.84
N LEU A 661 -9.04 -11.22 29.68
CA LEU A 661 -8.27 -10.02 29.36
C LEU A 661 -8.71 -8.82 30.23
N PHE A 662 -10.02 -8.57 30.34
CA PHE A 662 -10.56 -7.45 31.11
C PHE A 662 -10.12 -7.48 32.59
N GLU A 663 -10.32 -8.61 33.28
CA GLU A 663 -9.90 -8.77 34.68
C GLU A 663 -8.38 -8.65 34.84
N ALA A 664 -7.59 -9.13 33.88
CA ALA A 664 -6.13 -9.00 33.90
C ALA A 664 -5.64 -7.56 33.67
N TYR A 665 -6.43 -6.69 33.03
CA TYR A 665 -6.17 -5.24 33.05
C TYR A 665 -6.45 -4.67 34.44
N LEU A 666 -7.66 -4.91 34.98
CA LEU A 666 -8.08 -4.35 36.27
C LEU A 666 -7.15 -4.77 37.43
N ALA A 667 -6.77 -6.04 37.51
CA ALA A 667 -5.86 -6.53 38.56
C ALA A 667 -4.49 -5.84 38.51
N ARG A 668 -3.86 -5.74 37.32
CA ARG A 668 -2.55 -5.07 37.18
C ARG A 668 -2.61 -3.58 37.50
N ASP A 669 -3.71 -2.91 37.19
CA ASP A 669 -3.95 -1.49 37.52
C ASP A 669 -4.27 -1.27 39.01
N GLN A 670 -4.91 -2.22 39.66
CA GLN A 670 -5.14 -2.20 41.11
C GLN A 670 -3.84 -2.47 41.89
N GLU A 671 -3.02 -3.41 41.44
CA GLU A 671 -1.73 -3.74 42.03
C GLU A 671 -0.60 -2.75 41.63
N ASN A 672 -0.86 -1.82 40.69
CA ASN A 672 0.12 -0.87 40.12
C ASN A 672 1.33 -1.55 39.43
N LYS A 673 1.13 -2.75 38.86
CA LYS A 673 2.18 -3.60 38.27
C LYS A 673 2.37 -3.45 36.76
N VAL A 674 1.86 -2.38 36.17
CA VAL A 674 1.91 -2.12 34.70
C VAL A 674 3.34 -2.05 34.14
N LEU A 675 4.35 -1.85 34.98
CA LEU A 675 5.78 -1.85 34.62
C LEU A 675 6.55 -3.09 35.10
N GLU A 676 5.89 -4.08 35.72
CA GLU A 676 6.51 -5.33 36.16
C GLU A 676 6.29 -6.42 35.10
N ILE A 677 7.36 -6.90 34.46
CA ILE A 677 7.26 -7.91 33.40
C ILE A 677 6.60 -9.20 33.89
N ASP A 678 6.97 -9.70 35.07
CA ASP A 678 6.50 -10.98 35.58
C ASP A 678 5.01 -10.98 35.93
N ALA A 679 4.41 -9.80 36.18
CA ALA A 679 2.97 -9.64 36.41
C ALA A 679 2.12 -10.01 35.18
N TYR A 680 2.71 -10.02 33.97
CA TYR A 680 2.04 -10.47 32.74
C TYR A 680 2.05 -11.99 32.57
N ALA A 681 2.83 -12.76 33.35
CA ALA A 681 2.90 -14.21 33.21
C ALA A 681 1.59 -14.94 33.59
N SER A 682 0.70 -14.29 34.33
CA SER A 682 -0.53 -14.89 34.90
C SER A 682 -1.68 -15.05 33.89
N VAL A 683 -1.74 -14.21 32.84
CA VAL A 683 -2.87 -14.20 31.89
C VAL A 683 -2.72 -15.25 30.78
N TYR A 684 -1.49 -15.52 30.34
CA TYR A 684 -1.18 -16.43 29.24
C TYR A 684 -1.74 -17.87 29.38
N PRO A 685 -1.70 -18.56 30.54
CA PRO A 685 -2.18 -19.93 30.67
C PRO A 685 -3.66 -20.07 30.31
N SER A 686 -4.48 -19.11 30.75
CA SER A 686 -5.90 -19.06 30.46
C SER A 686 -6.13 -18.78 28.97
N VAL A 687 -5.45 -17.78 28.40
CA VAL A 687 -5.57 -17.43 26.98
C VAL A 687 -5.16 -18.60 26.07
N VAL A 688 -4.06 -19.30 26.36
CA VAL A 688 -3.60 -20.48 25.60
C VAL A 688 -4.63 -21.62 25.65
N ASN A 689 -5.11 -21.96 26.85
CA ASN A 689 -6.11 -23.03 26.99
C ASN A 689 -7.46 -22.68 26.33
N ILE A 690 -7.88 -21.41 26.36
CA ILE A 690 -9.10 -20.96 25.67
C ILE A 690 -8.90 -21.02 24.15
N PHE A 691 -7.73 -20.64 23.62
CA PHE A 691 -7.43 -20.76 22.19
C PHE A 691 -7.41 -22.21 21.68
N PHE A 692 -7.00 -23.17 22.51
CA PHE A 692 -7.13 -24.58 22.20
C PHE A 692 -8.61 -25.00 22.03
N VAL A 693 -9.51 -24.52 22.91
CA VAL A 693 -10.96 -24.75 22.77
C VAL A 693 -11.48 -24.09 21.49
N LEU A 694 -11.08 -22.85 21.18
CA LEU A 694 -11.47 -22.16 19.95
C LEU A 694 -11.04 -22.93 18.69
N MET A 695 -9.84 -23.52 18.67
CA MET A 695 -9.36 -24.36 17.56
C MET A 695 -10.16 -25.67 17.42
N LEU A 696 -10.57 -26.30 18.52
CA LEU A 696 -11.42 -27.49 18.49
C LEU A 696 -12.83 -27.18 17.99
N VAL A 697 -13.41 -26.04 18.38
CA VAL A 697 -14.71 -25.58 17.88
C VAL A 697 -14.62 -25.19 16.40
N ALA A 698 -13.55 -24.49 15.99
CA ALA A 698 -13.27 -24.17 14.59
C ALA A 698 -13.22 -25.40 13.68
N SER A 699 -12.54 -26.46 14.12
CA SER A 699 -12.46 -27.72 13.38
C SER A 699 -13.85 -28.36 13.19
N LYS A 700 -14.67 -28.40 14.24
CA LYS A 700 -16.05 -28.92 14.17
C LYS A 700 -17.00 -28.03 13.37
N ALA A 701 -16.74 -26.73 13.30
CA ALA A 701 -17.54 -25.79 12.51
C ALA A 701 -17.32 -25.97 11.00
N ASP A 702 -16.07 -26.19 10.57
CA ASP A 702 -15.76 -26.54 9.17
C ASP A 702 -16.36 -27.90 8.74
N GLU A 703 -16.54 -28.83 9.69
CA GLU A 703 -17.18 -30.14 9.47
C GLU A 703 -18.73 -30.07 9.46
N HIS A 704 -19.33 -28.92 9.83
CA HIS A 704 -20.78 -28.77 9.95
C HIS A 704 -21.44 -28.50 8.59
N LYS A 705 -22.33 -29.40 8.14
CA LYS A 705 -22.96 -29.36 6.81
C LYS A 705 -23.54 -28.00 6.40
N ASP A 706 -24.19 -27.31 7.35
CA ASP A 706 -24.86 -26.03 7.10
C ASP A 706 -23.93 -24.80 7.29
N PHE A 707 -22.63 -24.97 7.55
CA PHE A 707 -21.70 -23.85 7.67
C PHE A 707 -21.36 -23.27 6.29
N PRO A 708 -21.63 -21.98 6.01
CA PRO A 708 -21.47 -21.40 4.66
C PRO A 708 -20.01 -21.08 4.28
N GLY A 709 -19.03 -21.56 5.05
CA GLY A 709 -17.61 -21.32 4.83
C GLY A 709 -17.14 -19.91 5.20
N LEU A 710 -15.85 -19.68 4.96
CA LEU A 710 -15.29 -18.33 4.90
C LEU A 710 -15.44 -17.78 3.48
N ILE A 711 -15.62 -16.46 3.37
CA ILE A 711 -15.59 -15.73 2.10
C ILE A 711 -14.18 -15.86 1.50
N ASP A 712 -14.06 -16.44 0.31
CA ASP A 712 -12.89 -16.26 -0.54
C ASP A 712 -12.86 -14.81 -1.01
N LEU A 713 -11.78 -14.11 -0.68
CA LEU A 713 -11.62 -12.70 -1.01
C LEU A 713 -11.16 -12.51 -2.47
N HIS A 714 -10.68 -13.57 -3.13
CA HIS A 714 -10.25 -13.54 -4.53
C HIS A 714 -11.41 -13.78 -5.53
N ASP A 715 -12.54 -14.32 -5.08
CA ASP A 715 -13.71 -14.57 -5.93
C ASP A 715 -14.56 -13.30 -6.16
N ASN A 716 -14.68 -12.92 -7.42
CA ASN A 716 -15.48 -11.76 -7.82
C ASN A 716 -17.00 -12.04 -7.79
N GLU A 717 -17.47 -13.29 -7.91
CA GLU A 717 -18.90 -13.59 -7.76
C GLU A 717 -19.36 -13.42 -6.31
N SER A 718 -18.59 -13.93 -5.34
CA SER A 718 -18.86 -13.77 -3.91
C SER A 718 -18.88 -12.30 -3.50
N ILE A 719 -17.95 -11.49 -4.05
CA ILE A 719 -17.95 -10.03 -3.86
C ILE A 719 -19.17 -9.38 -4.53
N GLN A 720 -19.51 -9.75 -5.77
CA GLN A 720 -20.67 -9.16 -6.47
C GLN A 720 -21.99 -9.44 -5.74
N LYS A 721 -22.20 -10.68 -5.26
CA LYS A 721 -23.36 -11.09 -4.43
C LYS A 721 -23.45 -10.30 -3.10
N MET A 722 -22.34 -9.76 -2.62
CA MET A 722 -22.31 -8.87 -1.45
C MET A 722 -22.75 -7.44 -1.80
N THR A 723 -22.38 -6.94 -2.99
CA THR A 723 -22.72 -5.57 -3.46
C THR A 723 -24.09 -5.44 -4.14
N SER A 724 -24.62 -6.49 -4.76
CA SER A 724 -25.76 -6.41 -5.70
C SER A 724 -27.15 -6.38 -5.03
N ILE A 725 -27.24 -5.96 -3.76
CA ILE A 725 -28.47 -6.05 -2.95
C ILE A 725 -28.85 -4.70 -2.29
N ASP A 726 -27.94 -3.72 -2.25
CA ASP A 726 -28.21 -2.36 -1.72
C ASP A 726 -28.99 -1.45 -2.71
N SER A 727 -29.84 -2.03 -3.57
CA SER A 727 -30.64 -1.28 -4.55
C SER A 727 -32.11 -1.70 -4.71
N THR A 728 -32.62 -2.63 -3.89
CA THR A 728 -34.07 -2.93 -3.82
C THR A 728 -34.49 -3.36 -2.40
N THR A 729 -34.88 -2.39 -1.59
CA THR A 729 -35.75 -2.62 -0.42
C THR A 729 -36.87 -1.58 -0.44
N GLU A 730 -37.99 -1.92 -1.08
CA GLU A 730 -39.24 -1.22 -0.82
C GLU A 730 -39.64 -1.48 0.64
N VAL A 731 -40.12 -0.44 1.32
CA VAL A 731 -40.46 -0.50 2.75
C VAL A 731 -41.96 -0.69 2.89
N ASP A 732 -42.39 -1.94 3.09
CA ASP A 732 -43.77 -2.22 3.52
C ASP A 732 -44.02 -1.60 4.91
N PRO A 733 -44.99 -0.69 5.06
CA PRO A 733 -45.24 -0.03 6.34
C PRO A 733 -46.00 -0.95 7.31
N VAL A 734 -45.33 -1.36 8.38
CA VAL A 734 -45.94 -2.14 9.48
C VAL A 734 -46.98 -1.27 10.20
N GLY A 735 -48.26 -1.68 10.13
CA GLY A 735 -49.35 -1.01 10.84
C GLY A 735 -49.28 -1.21 12.38
N PRO A 736 -49.82 -0.26 13.17
CA PRO A 736 -49.73 -0.30 14.63
C PRO A 736 -50.66 -1.38 15.24
N ALA A 737 -50.16 -2.06 16.27
CA ALA A 737 -50.92 -3.07 17.02
C ALA A 737 -51.73 -2.43 18.16
N SER A 738 -53.06 -2.68 18.18
CA SER A 738 -53.96 -2.25 19.25
C SER A 738 -54.95 -3.35 19.66
N THR A 739 -54.79 -3.81 20.91
CA THR A 739 -55.80 -4.35 21.84
C THR A 739 -57.12 -4.96 21.32
N THR A 740 -57.40 -6.18 21.79
CA THR A 740 -58.65 -6.93 21.65
C THR A 740 -59.92 -6.21 22.15
N ALA A 741 -60.99 -6.20 21.36
CA ALA A 741 -62.37 -6.01 21.82
C ALA A 741 -63.37 -6.81 20.95
N VAL A 742 -64.49 -7.21 21.55
CA VAL A 742 -65.41 -8.27 21.07
C VAL A 742 -66.62 -7.74 20.30
N SER A 743 -66.85 -8.24 19.06
CA SER A 743 -68.15 -8.26 18.32
C SER A 743 -68.85 -6.91 18.01
N THR A 744 -69.69 -6.70 17.00
CA THR A 744 -70.63 -7.54 16.20
C THR A 744 -70.95 -6.86 14.84
N HIS A 745 -71.55 -7.61 13.89
CA HIS A 745 -72.48 -7.18 12.81
C HIS A 745 -72.22 -5.93 11.95
N GLY A 746 -72.39 -6.07 10.62
CA GLY A 746 -72.94 -4.99 9.78
C GLY A 746 -72.29 -4.73 8.42
N SER A 747 -72.73 -5.43 7.38
CA SER A 747 -72.77 -4.90 6.00
C SER A 747 -74.14 -4.19 5.80
N PRO A 748 -74.42 -3.44 4.70
CA PRO A 748 -73.64 -3.30 3.45
C PRO A 748 -73.61 -1.86 2.84
N GLU A 749 -73.23 -1.80 1.56
CA GLU A 749 -73.66 -0.85 0.50
C GLU A 749 -73.21 0.64 0.46
N ALA A 750 -72.44 0.93 -0.60
CA ALA A 750 -72.59 1.99 -1.61
C ALA A 750 -73.23 3.37 -1.31
N VAL A 751 -72.62 4.43 -1.85
CA VAL A 751 -73.21 5.29 -2.92
C VAL A 751 -72.16 6.25 -3.52
N THR A 752 -72.39 6.70 -4.76
CA THR A 752 -71.56 7.61 -5.57
C THR A 752 -71.87 9.11 -5.34
N LEU A 753 -71.17 10.00 -6.09
CA LEU A 753 -71.33 11.46 -6.20
C LEU A 753 -70.55 12.26 -5.11
N THR A 754 -70.02 13.48 -5.35
CA THR A 754 -70.17 14.40 -6.50
C THR A 754 -68.90 15.24 -6.78
N THR A 755 -68.76 15.72 -8.02
CA THR A 755 -67.90 16.84 -8.49
C THR A 755 -68.50 18.22 -8.07
N PRO A 756 -68.07 19.47 -8.46
CA PRO A 756 -67.20 19.89 -9.60
C PRO A 756 -66.31 21.18 -9.40
N VAL A 757 -65.84 21.79 -10.53
CA VAL A 757 -65.31 23.19 -10.71
C VAL A 757 -63.87 23.45 -10.18
N SER A 758 -62.95 24.17 -10.83
CA SER A 758 -62.65 24.57 -12.24
C SER A 758 -61.15 24.98 -12.28
N ALA A 759 -60.30 24.71 -13.28
CA ALA A 759 -60.33 24.91 -14.75
C ALA A 759 -59.80 26.29 -15.23
N HIS A 760 -58.55 26.32 -15.75
CA HIS A 760 -58.01 27.18 -16.82
C HIS A 760 -56.50 26.85 -17.06
N VAL A 761 -55.88 27.06 -18.24
CA VAL A 761 -56.22 26.65 -19.63
C VAL A 761 -54.96 26.83 -20.53
N PRO A 762 -54.69 25.99 -21.55
CA PRO A 762 -53.58 26.13 -22.51
C PRO A 762 -54.02 26.69 -23.89
N PRO A 763 -53.08 26.88 -24.83
CA PRO A 763 -53.22 26.40 -26.22
C PRO A 763 -52.06 25.44 -26.59
N GLU A 764 -52.23 24.34 -27.32
CA GLU A 764 -52.61 24.16 -28.74
C GLU A 764 -51.56 24.73 -29.73
N ALA A 765 -50.87 24.00 -30.63
CA ALA A 765 -51.12 22.81 -31.49
C ALA A 765 -51.55 23.16 -32.94
N VAL A 766 -50.98 22.47 -33.95
CA VAL A 766 -51.50 22.23 -35.32
C VAL A 766 -50.49 21.39 -36.16
N THR A 767 -50.96 20.67 -37.18
CA THR A 767 -50.22 19.77 -38.12
C THR A 767 -50.68 20.06 -39.59
N PRO A 768 -50.44 19.27 -40.67
CA PRO A 768 -49.48 18.18 -40.99
C PRO A 768 -48.82 18.30 -42.43
N THR A 769 -48.25 17.19 -42.94
CA THR A 769 -48.10 16.76 -44.38
C THR A 769 -46.96 17.23 -45.33
N ASN A 770 -46.61 16.32 -46.28
CA ASN A 770 -45.59 16.37 -47.36
C ASN A 770 -46.22 16.86 -48.72
N PRO A 771 -45.65 16.73 -49.98
CA PRO A 771 -44.36 16.15 -50.47
C PRO A 771 -43.65 16.84 -51.71
N SER A 772 -42.57 16.20 -52.22
CA SER A 772 -42.15 16.06 -53.66
C SER A 772 -41.25 17.10 -54.40
N GLY A 773 -40.55 16.63 -55.47
CA GLY A 773 -39.68 17.37 -56.44
C GLY A 773 -38.17 17.30 -56.12
N SER A 774 -37.21 16.73 -56.91
CA SER A 774 -36.74 16.99 -58.31
C SER A 774 -36.11 18.38 -58.52
N SER A 775 -34.96 18.59 -59.20
CA SER A 775 -34.28 17.82 -60.27
C SER A 775 -32.80 18.26 -60.51
N GLU A 776 -32.02 17.41 -61.21
CA GLU A 776 -30.91 17.76 -62.15
C GLU A 776 -29.59 18.43 -61.64
N ALA A 777 -28.40 18.29 -62.26
CA ALA A 777 -27.92 17.44 -63.38
C ALA A 777 -26.35 17.33 -63.42
N ALA A 778 -25.83 16.45 -64.30
CA ALA A 778 -24.44 16.33 -64.81
C ALA A 778 -23.31 15.87 -63.83
N SER A 779 -22.31 15.06 -64.23
CA SER A 779 -22.05 14.31 -65.50
C SER A 779 -20.95 13.22 -65.36
N SER A 780 -20.95 12.22 -66.26
CA SER A 780 -19.81 11.43 -66.84
C SER A 780 -18.43 11.35 -66.13
N ASP A 781 -17.68 10.23 -66.07
CA ASP A 781 -17.79 8.81 -66.51
C ASP A 781 -16.78 7.98 -65.63
N LYS A 782 -16.87 6.66 -65.37
CA LYS A 782 -16.59 5.47 -66.23
C LYS A 782 -15.27 5.59 -67.05
N VAL A 783 -14.40 4.59 -67.20
CA VAL A 783 -14.45 3.12 -67.00
C VAL A 783 -13.02 2.56 -66.69
N PRO A 784 -12.80 1.29 -66.28
CA PRO A 784 -11.58 0.88 -65.54
C PRO A 784 -10.66 -0.18 -66.21
N LEU A 785 -9.70 -0.69 -65.41
CA LEU A 785 -8.90 -1.93 -65.55
C LEU A 785 -7.82 -2.03 -66.64
N SER A 786 -6.63 -2.53 -66.25
CA SER A 786 -6.09 -3.81 -66.76
C SER A 786 -4.79 -4.24 -66.05
N GLU A 787 -4.54 -5.57 -66.00
CA GLU A 787 -3.18 -6.13 -65.83
C GLU A 787 -2.34 -5.78 -67.09
N ARG A 788 -1.02 -5.99 -67.20
CA ARG A 788 -0.32 -7.29 -67.06
C ARG A 788 1.17 -7.17 -67.44
N LEU A 789 1.93 -8.22 -67.09
CA LEU A 789 3.33 -8.54 -67.48
C LEU A 789 4.41 -7.64 -66.81
N LYS A 790 5.48 -8.11 -66.17
CA LYS A 790 6.40 -9.28 -66.28
C LYS A 790 7.65 -9.02 -67.14
N ARG A 791 8.80 -9.39 -66.54
CA ARG A 791 10.14 -9.65 -67.15
C ARG A 791 10.94 -8.38 -67.53
N ARG A 792 12.28 -8.36 -67.45
CA ARG A 792 13.29 -9.41 -67.10
C ARG A 792 14.65 -8.75 -66.76
N ARG A 793 15.43 -9.35 -65.84
CA ARG A 793 16.92 -9.51 -65.88
C ARG A 793 17.84 -8.29 -65.78
N ASP A 794 19.13 -8.43 -65.47
CA ASP A 794 19.99 -9.38 -64.70
C ASP A 794 21.29 -8.54 -64.40
N GLU A 795 22.47 -8.96 -63.90
CA GLU A 795 23.15 -10.23 -63.56
C GLU A 795 24.17 -9.88 -62.40
N SER A 796 25.25 -10.64 -62.14
CA SER A 796 26.28 -10.46 -61.06
C SER A 796 25.80 -10.69 -59.61
N GLU A 797 26.26 -11.67 -58.82
CA GLU A 797 27.51 -12.49 -58.79
C GLU A 797 28.77 -11.67 -58.40
N ASP A 798 29.70 -12.17 -57.57
CA ASP A 798 29.94 -13.55 -57.12
C ASP A 798 30.72 -13.67 -55.78
N GLN A 799 30.72 -14.88 -55.19
CA GLN A 799 31.80 -15.61 -54.50
C GLN A 799 31.40 -16.42 -53.24
N GLU A 800 31.99 -17.61 -53.12
CA GLU A 800 31.56 -18.73 -52.27
C GLU A 800 32.68 -19.34 -51.38
N LEU A 801 32.26 -19.91 -50.23
CA LEU A 801 32.86 -21.09 -49.55
C LEU A 801 34.29 -20.94 -48.93
N PRO A 802 34.81 -21.91 -48.12
CA PRO A 802 34.27 -23.23 -47.74
C PRO A 802 34.14 -23.52 -46.21
N PRO A 803 33.45 -24.63 -45.82
CA PRO A 803 33.23 -25.02 -44.41
C PRO A 803 34.20 -26.12 -43.90
N SER A 804 34.29 -26.30 -42.58
CA SER A 804 35.14 -27.34 -41.95
C SER A 804 34.45 -28.24 -40.90
N LYS A 805 34.13 -29.47 -41.36
CA LYS A 805 34.18 -30.77 -40.65
C LYS A 805 33.43 -30.99 -39.31
N ARG A 806 32.59 -32.04 -39.33
CA ARG A 806 32.06 -32.75 -38.15
C ARG A 806 33.18 -33.41 -37.32
N VAL A 807 32.92 -33.62 -36.03
CA VAL A 807 33.37 -34.80 -35.27
C VAL A 807 32.14 -35.44 -34.63
N HIS A 808 32.11 -36.77 -34.58
CA HIS A 808 31.03 -37.61 -34.01
C HIS A 808 31.62 -38.53 -32.93
N LEU A 809 30.75 -39.31 -32.27
CA LEU A 809 30.99 -40.39 -31.29
C LEU A 809 31.04 -39.94 -29.80
N PRO A 810 30.65 -40.82 -28.85
CA PRO A 810 29.36 -41.51 -28.86
C PRO A 810 28.65 -41.54 -27.47
N LEU A 811 27.37 -41.91 -27.46
CA LEU A 811 26.66 -42.34 -26.25
C LEU A 811 26.97 -43.81 -25.92
N PRO A 812 26.95 -44.19 -24.62
CA PRO A 812 26.63 -45.54 -24.18
C PRO A 812 25.23 -45.58 -23.52
N GLU A 813 24.34 -46.44 -24.04
CA GLU A 813 23.14 -46.88 -23.31
C GLU A 813 23.46 -48.10 -22.42
N HIS A 814 22.60 -48.32 -21.40
CA HIS A 814 22.45 -49.46 -20.46
C HIS A 814 22.40 -48.95 -19.00
N VAL A 815 21.52 -49.42 -18.10
CA VAL A 815 20.50 -50.50 -18.17
C VAL A 815 19.21 -50.10 -17.42
N LEU A 816 18.11 -50.79 -17.71
CA LEU A 816 16.78 -50.61 -17.11
C LEU A 816 16.62 -51.23 -15.70
N ARG A 817 15.55 -50.81 -15.01
CA ARG A 817 14.99 -51.31 -13.73
C ARG A 817 15.69 -50.72 -12.49
N GLN A 818 14.96 -50.41 -11.40
CA GLN A 818 13.57 -50.78 -11.08
C GLN A 818 12.75 -49.55 -10.66
#